data_AF-A0A355FJF2-F1
#
_entry.id   AF-A0A355FJF2-F1
#
_cell.length_a   1.000
_cell.length_b   1.000
_cell.length_c   1.000
_cell.angle_alpha   90.00
_cell.angle_beta   90.00
_cell.angle_gamma   90.00
#
_symmetry.space_group_name_H-M   'P 1'
#
loop_
_entity.id
_entity.type
_entity.pdbx_description
1 polymer ?
#
loop_
_entity_poly.entity_id
_entity_poly.type
_entity_poly.pdbx_seq_one_letter_code
_entity_poly.pdbx_strand_id
1 'polypeptide(L)'
;NLIVGDVKQSIYRWRNSDWRLLEEQVTRDFSPENVQQHVLDTNWRSDRHIIEFNNAFFSLASTMAQADFNQTLQQAQENPFKQYAATKIKEAYSQVYQHIPDRKKDTQGLVKVVFREQNDDEGDWRQQVLERLPAEIEALQDQGFSAKDIAIVVRWNSEAVEVAETLLRYKEAHPQSPYRYDIISNEALVIANAQSVKAVIAVLRYFRNRNDDTKKMLAVYEYYRFHRRLTPESALALYGNETAKGFPPAIEDELNRIASLPLYEMVEAFFALSKDALDEKENAYVQAFLDIVLSFSTQSSADLNDFLDWWDEKGCRKALFSPDDQDAIRLITIHKSKGLGFDAVLLPFADWTLDHNPHQQDILWCRPQEKPFDGLGAVPLRYSPALLRTIFQQDYLEEKLYSYIDNLNLLYVAFTRAKHQLIVFAPKPKKEENIRSVADLLWLCLFRSSRLPSESTADQPLVVLQNYADEQEDACVFQLGEEGRRLPREETAGYASYKTGKWQSVPFSGRLKLRLNSIGFFSDDGKRDYGKLMHEIVSQVETIGDVPEAVTQKVLSGELREDEKELTVRQLTEVISQPGVAAWYSGRYHVLNETQVLHPRFGFSRPDRVMLGDNEVIVADYKFGEAEDSAYIRQVKRYVASIREMGYPHVKGYVFYVKLR
;
A
#
# COMPACT_ATOMS: atom_id res chain seq x y z
N ASN A 1 -3.75 -6.97 29.56
CA ASN A 1 -4.04 -6.99 28.11
C ASN A 1 -5.32 -6.21 27.87
N LEU A 2 -5.39 -5.43 26.80
CA LEU A 2 -6.59 -4.68 26.41
C LEU A 2 -7.04 -5.20 25.03
N ILE A 3 -8.30 -5.62 24.93
CA ILE A 3 -8.93 -6.04 23.68
C ILE A 3 -10.04 -5.03 23.38
N VAL A 4 -10.02 -4.46 22.18
CA VAL A 4 -11.05 -3.54 21.70
C VAL A 4 -11.53 -4.05 20.35
N GLY A 5 -12.84 -4.14 20.17
CA GLY A 5 -13.43 -4.59 18.92
C GLY A 5 -14.95 -4.45 18.93
N ASP A 6 -15.54 -4.70 17.76
CA ASP A 6 -16.99 -4.69 17.56
C ASP A 6 -17.34 -5.82 16.58
N VAL A 7 -18.14 -6.79 17.05
CA VAL A 7 -18.61 -7.94 16.26
C VAL A 7 -19.33 -7.47 15.01
N LYS A 8 -20.14 -6.40 15.12
CA LYS A 8 -20.93 -5.81 14.03
C LYS A 8 -20.07 -5.22 12.90
N GLN A 9 -18.78 -5.02 13.17
CA GLN A 9 -17.81 -4.51 12.19
C GLN A 9 -16.84 -5.60 11.71
N SER A 10 -17.07 -6.88 12.05
CA SER A 10 -16.27 -7.99 11.53
C SER A 10 -16.65 -8.28 10.06
N ILE A 11 -15.75 -7.96 9.14
CA ILE A 11 -15.98 -8.06 7.68
C ILE A 11 -14.79 -8.69 6.93
N TYR A 12 -13.88 -9.38 7.65
CA TYR A 12 -12.65 -9.95 7.09
C TYR A 12 -12.60 -11.48 7.20
N ARG A 13 -13.76 -12.16 7.24
CA ARG A 13 -13.83 -13.63 7.34
C ARG A 13 -13.12 -14.34 6.18
N TRP A 14 -13.12 -13.75 4.98
CA TRP A 14 -12.35 -14.23 3.83
C TRP A 14 -10.81 -14.24 4.05
N ARG A 15 -10.31 -13.56 5.09
CA ARG A 15 -8.92 -13.64 5.59
C ARG A 15 -8.78 -14.55 6.81
N ASN A 16 -9.75 -15.44 7.04
CA ASN A 16 -9.89 -16.29 8.22
C ASN A 16 -10.06 -15.54 9.56
N SER A 17 -10.65 -14.34 9.54
CA SER A 17 -11.09 -13.68 10.77
C SER A 17 -12.33 -14.37 11.33
N ASP A 18 -12.35 -14.64 12.64
CA ASP A 18 -13.48 -15.26 13.33
C ASP A 18 -14.08 -14.29 14.37
N TRP A 19 -15.32 -13.86 14.15
CA TRP A 19 -16.01 -12.93 15.05
C TRP A 19 -16.36 -13.59 16.39
N ARG A 20 -16.51 -14.92 16.43
CA ARG A 20 -16.81 -15.68 17.65
C ARG A 20 -15.71 -15.56 18.70
N LEU A 21 -14.49 -15.23 18.27
CA LEU A 21 -13.37 -14.98 19.18
C LEU A 21 -13.70 -13.87 20.17
N LEU A 22 -14.22 -12.76 19.67
CA LEU A 22 -14.57 -11.60 20.49
C LEU A 22 -15.90 -11.80 21.22
N GLU A 23 -16.87 -12.45 20.57
CA GLU A 23 -18.21 -12.62 21.14
C GLU A 23 -18.28 -13.67 22.25
N GLU A 24 -17.63 -14.83 22.05
CA GLU A 24 -17.80 -15.99 22.93
C GLU A 24 -16.47 -16.45 23.53
N GLN A 25 -15.40 -16.52 22.73
CA GLN A 25 -14.20 -17.25 23.11
C GLN A 25 -13.37 -16.52 24.18
N VAL A 26 -13.26 -15.19 24.15
CA VAL A 26 -12.59 -14.42 25.20
C VAL A 26 -13.22 -14.69 26.58
N THR A 27 -14.55 -14.75 26.66
CA THR A 27 -15.25 -15.02 27.92
C THR A 27 -15.11 -16.48 28.39
N ARG A 28 -14.88 -17.42 27.46
CA ARG A 28 -14.65 -18.84 27.78
C ARG A 28 -13.22 -19.14 28.19
N ASP A 29 -12.24 -18.53 27.51
CA ASP A 29 -10.81 -18.80 27.71
C ASP A 29 -10.25 -18.13 28.98
N PHE A 30 -10.91 -17.08 29.46
CA PHE A 30 -10.54 -16.37 30.68
C PHE A 30 -11.63 -16.51 31.74
N SER A 31 -11.25 -16.77 32.99
CA SER A 31 -12.21 -16.78 34.11
C SER A 31 -12.95 -15.43 34.19
N PRO A 32 -14.27 -15.39 34.44
CA PRO A 32 -15.04 -14.15 34.50
C PRO A 32 -14.47 -13.10 35.47
N GLU A 33 -13.85 -13.54 36.57
CA GLU A 33 -13.20 -12.68 37.56
C GLU A 33 -12.00 -11.89 36.99
N ASN A 34 -11.41 -12.37 35.90
CA ASN A 34 -10.27 -11.76 35.22
C ASN A 34 -10.69 -10.94 33.98
N VAL A 35 -11.97 -10.90 33.64
CA VAL A 35 -12.50 -10.19 32.47
C VAL A 35 -13.32 -9.00 32.93
N GLN A 36 -12.80 -7.80 32.67
CA GLN A 36 -13.55 -6.55 32.83
C GLN A 36 -14.07 -6.11 31.48
N GLN A 37 -15.37 -6.30 31.24
CA GLN A 37 -16.04 -5.86 30.02
C GLN A 37 -16.55 -4.43 30.21
N HIS A 38 -16.13 -3.54 29.33
CA HIS A 38 -16.63 -2.17 29.25
C HIS A 38 -17.28 -1.94 27.88
N VAL A 39 -18.57 -1.62 27.87
CA VAL A 39 -19.31 -1.29 26.65
C VAL A 39 -19.23 0.22 26.44
N LEU A 40 -18.78 0.64 25.25
CA LEU A 40 -18.81 2.03 24.82
C LEU A 40 -20.03 2.22 23.91
N ASP A 41 -21.10 2.72 24.50
CA ASP A 41 -22.42 2.81 23.88
C ASP A 41 -22.70 4.19 23.24
N THR A 42 -21.86 5.20 23.43
CA THR A 42 -22.13 6.56 22.96
C THR A 42 -21.43 6.84 21.62
N ASN A 43 -22.18 7.27 20.60
CA ASN A 43 -21.64 7.61 19.29
C ASN A 43 -21.28 9.10 19.19
N TRP A 44 -19.97 9.38 19.13
CA TRP A 44 -19.44 10.75 19.00
C TRP A 44 -19.15 11.17 17.54
N ARG A 45 -19.34 10.26 16.58
CA ARG A 45 -19.00 10.45 15.17
C ARG A 45 -20.13 11.11 14.40
N SER A 46 -21.33 10.54 14.51
CA SER A 46 -22.45 10.82 13.62
C SER A 46 -23.47 11.77 14.25
N ASP A 47 -24.25 12.42 13.40
CA ASP A 47 -25.38 13.24 13.82
C ASP A 47 -26.58 12.38 14.23
N ARG A 48 -27.50 13.01 14.96
CA ARG A 48 -28.61 12.34 15.63
C ARG A 48 -29.42 11.43 14.72
N HIS A 49 -29.92 11.92 13.58
CA HIS A 49 -30.76 11.11 12.69
C HIS A 49 -30.02 9.91 12.10
N ILE A 50 -28.70 10.04 11.86
CA ILE A 50 -27.88 8.90 11.43
C ILE A 50 -27.83 7.82 12.53
N ILE A 51 -27.67 8.24 13.80
CA ILE A 51 -27.64 7.32 14.95
C ILE A 51 -29.00 6.67 15.15
N GLU A 52 -30.08 7.46 15.18
CA GLU A 52 -31.46 6.98 15.36
C GLU A 52 -31.87 6.00 14.24
N PHE A 53 -31.54 6.33 12.99
CA PHE A 53 -31.76 5.45 11.85
C PHE A 53 -31.02 4.12 12.02
N ASN A 54 -29.71 4.15 12.30
CA ASN A 54 -28.93 2.93 12.46
C ASN A 54 -29.43 2.07 13.63
N ASN A 55 -29.76 2.68 14.77
CA ASN A 55 -30.32 1.98 15.91
C ASN A 55 -31.61 1.24 15.53
N ALA A 56 -32.56 1.93 14.90
CA ALA A 56 -33.83 1.32 14.51
C ALA A 56 -33.64 0.26 13.41
N PHE A 57 -32.93 0.62 12.34
CA PHE A 57 -32.74 -0.24 11.18
C PHE A 57 -32.06 -1.55 11.53
N PHE A 58 -30.94 -1.54 12.26
CA PHE A 58 -30.20 -2.77 12.53
C PHE A 58 -30.86 -3.67 13.60
N SER A 59 -31.64 -3.10 14.53
CA SER A 59 -32.52 -3.88 15.41
C SER A 59 -33.60 -4.64 14.62
N LEU A 60 -34.21 -3.98 13.62
CA LEU A 60 -35.18 -4.60 12.71
C LEU A 60 -34.54 -5.63 11.80
N ALA A 61 -33.46 -5.23 11.13
CA ALA A 61 -32.79 -6.01 10.11
C ALA A 61 -32.22 -7.32 10.69
N SER A 62 -31.62 -7.30 11.87
CA SER A 62 -31.13 -8.51 12.54
C SER A 62 -32.27 -9.47 12.92
N THR A 63 -33.41 -8.94 13.38
CA THR A 63 -34.60 -9.75 13.70
C THR A 63 -35.18 -10.39 12.45
N MET A 64 -35.33 -9.63 11.35
CA MET A 64 -35.83 -10.14 10.07
C MET A 64 -34.88 -11.16 9.43
N ALA A 65 -33.57 -10.88 9.43
CA ALA A 65 -32.56 -11.81 8.94
C ALA A 65 -32.52 -13.11 9.76
N GLN A 66 -32.68 -13.03 11.09
CA GLN A 66 -32.82 -14.23 11.93
C GLN A 66 -34.07 -15.03 11.59
N ALA A 67 -35.21 -14.36 11.39
CA ALA A 67 -36.46 -15.02 11.03
C ALA A 67 -36.36 -15.74 9.68
N ASP A 68 -35.75 -15.11 8.68
CA ASP A 68 -35.49 -15.71 7.37
C ASP A 68 -34.53 -16.90 7.46
N PHE A 69 -33.41 -16.77 8.17
CA PHE A 69 -32.49 -17.88 8.41
C PHE A 69 -33.18 -19.06 9.12
N ASN A 70 -34.05 -18.78 10.08
CA ASN A 70 -34.80 -19.79 10.81
C ASN A 70 -35.75 -20.61 9.91
N GLN A 71 -36.22 -20.08 8.78
CA GLN A 71 -36.97 -20.86 7.79
C GLN A 71 -36.12 -21.99 7.19
N THR A 72 -34.82 -21.76 7.01
CA THR A 72 -33.88 -22.80 6.57
C THR A 72 -33.62 -23.80 7.70
N LEU A 73 -33.46 -23.33 8.96
CA LEU A 73 -33.28 -24.22 10.11
C LEU A 73 -34.46 -25.20 10.29
N GLN A 74 -35.70 -24.78 10.02
CA GLN A 74 -36.88 -25.65 10.13
C GLN A 74 -36.79 -26.91 9.25
N GLN A 75 -36.11 -26.83 8.11
CA GLN A 75 -35.91 -27.96 7.19
C GLN A 75 -34.80 -28.92 7.64
N ALA A 76 -33.99 -28.49 8.59
CA ALA A 76 -32.81 -29.18 9.05
C ALA A 76 -33.13 -30.13 10.22
N GLN A 77 -32.45 -31.28 10.28
CA GLN A 77 -32.57 -32.22 11.39
C GLN A 77 -32.13 -31.58 12.71
N GLU A 78 -32.71 -32.03 13.82
CA GLU A 78 -32.35 -31.54 15.15
C GLU A 78 -30.91 -31.90 15.52
N ASN A 79 -30.15 -30.89 15.93
CA ASN A 79 -28.79 -31.04 16.45
C ASN A 79 -28.43 -29.84 17.36
N PRO A 80 -27.35 -29.91 18.16
CA PRO A 80 -26.96 -28.81 19.03
C PRO A 80 -26.69 -27.48 18.30
N PHE A 81 -26.17 -27.56 17.06
CA PHE A 81 -25.91 -26.37 16.25
C PHE A 81 -27.19 -25.63 15.83
N LYS A 82 -28.28 -26.36 15.56
CA LYS A 82 -29.59 -25.77 15.22
C LYS A 82 -30.11 -24.90 16.37
N GLN A 83 -29.98 -25.37 17.61
CA GLN A 83 -30.35 -24.60 18.80
C GLN A 83 -29.46 -23.38 18.98
N TYR A 84 -28.14 -23.55 18.78
CA TYR A 84 -27.18 -22.44 18.79
C TYR A 84 -27.57 -21.39 17.75
N ALA A 85 -27.77 -21.77 16.48
CA ALA A 85 -27.94 -20.84 15.36
C ALA A 85 -29.30 -20.11 15.35
N ALA A 86 -30.30 -20.57 16.12
CA ALA A 86 -31.67 -20.05 16.11
C ALA A 86 -31.80 -18.59 16.60
N THR A 87 -30.79 -18.06 17.30
CA THR A 87 -30.79 -16.70 17.87
C THR A 87 -29.54 -15.87 17.53
N LYS A 88 -28.54 -16.45 16.87
CA LYS A 88 -27.19 -15.88 16.78
C LYS A 88 -27.07 -14.59 15.98
N ILE A 89 -27.82 -14.45 14.89
CA ILE A 89 -27.84 -13.20 14.11
C ILE A 89 -28.37 -12.06 14.98
N LYS A 90 -29.43 -12.33 15.76
CA LYS A 90 -30.01 -11.36 16.69
C LYS A 90 -29.07 -11.05 17.86
N GLU A 91 -28.44 -12.06 18.45
CA GLU A 91 -27.49 -11.90 19.55
C GLU A 91 -26.28 -11.04 19.16
N ALA A 92 -25.71 -11.25 17.96
CA ALA A 92 -24.60 -10.46 17.43
C ALA A 92 -24.92 -8.95 17.33
N TYR A 93 -26.21 -8.59 17.26
CA TYR A 93 -26.72 -7.22 17.19
C TYR A 93 -27.42 -6.75 18.47
N SER A 94 -27.42 -7.54 19.54
CA SER A 94 -28.09 -7.20 20.81
C SER A 94 -27.61 -5.88 21.44
N GLN A 95 -26.36 -5.49 21.18
CA GLN A 95 -25.75 -4.23 21.64
C GLN A 95 -25.57 -3.24 20.48
N VAL A 96 -26.56 -3.15 19.58
CA VAL A 96 -26.50 -2.22 18.45
C VAL A 96 -26.86 -0.78 18.83
N TYR A 97 -27.69 -0.60 19.87
CA TYR A 97 -28.15 0.72 20.28
C TYR A 97 -26.99 1.61 20.71
N GLN A 98 -26.90 2.79 20.10
CA GLN A 98 -25.93 3.82 20.44
C GLN A 98 -26.61 5.07 20.99
N HIS A 99 -26.13 5.57 22.13
CA HIS A 99 -26.59 6.81 22.74
C HIS A 99 -26.05 8.03 21.98
N ILE A 100 -26.92 9.06 21.90
CA ILE A 100 -26.59 10.36 21.33
C ILE A 100 -25.96 11.22 22.44
N PRO A 101 -24.73 11.74 22.26
CA PRO A 101 -24.10 12.59 23.25
C PRO A 101 -24.80 13.95 23.34
N ASP A 102 -24.73 14.60 24.50
CA ASP A 102 -25.39 15.89 24.75
C ASP A 102 -25.07 16.97 23.69
N ARG A 103 -23.82 16.98 23.19
CA ARG A 103 -23.35 17.93 22.16
C ARG A 103 -23.98 17.74 20.78
N LYS A 104 -24.67 16.62 20.55
CA LYS A 104 -25.25 16.22 19.25
C LYS A 104 -26.78 16.13 19.29
N LYS A 105 -27.43 16.46 20.41
CA LYS A 105 -28.90 16.39 20.54
C LYS A 105 -29.65 17.27 19.54
N ASP A 106 -29.04 18.39 19.16
CA ASP A 106 -29.59 19.38 18.23
C ASP A 106 -29.08 19.22 16.79
N THR A 107 -28.14 18.29 16.54
CA THR A 107 -27.77 18.00 15.15
C THR A 107 -28.87 17.16 14.52
N GLN A 108 -29.19 17.44 13.26
CA GLN A 108 -30.19 16.66 12.54
C GLN A 108 -29.48 15.55 11.77
N GLY A 109 -28.70 15.90 10.74
CA GLY A 109 -28.20 14.92 9.78
C GLY A 109 -29.31 14.41 8.85
N LEU A 110 -28.93 13.77 7.75
CA LEU A 110 -29.86 13.29 6.73
C LEU A 110 -29.58 11.83 6.39
N VAL A 111 -30.63 11.00 6.43
CA VAL A 111 -30.62 9.67 5.81
C VAL A 111 -31.63 9.67 4.67
N LYS A 112 -31.18 9.36 3.46
CA LYS A 112 -32.02 9.24 2.26
C LYS A 112 -31.79 7.88 1.62
N VAL A 113 -32.84 7.09 1.46
CA VAL A 113 -32.78 5.79 0.74
C VAL A 113 -33.73 5.86 -0.44
N VAL A 114 -33.20 5.67 -1.64
CA VAL A 114 -33.96 5.77 -2.90
C VAL A 114 -34.04 4.40 -3.56
N PHE A 115 -35.26 3.90 -3.76
CA PHE A 115 -35.52 2.67 -4.49
C PHE A 115 -35.87 2.97 -5.94
N ARG A 116 -35.24 2.24 -6.87
CA ARG A 116 -35.48 2.35 -8.32
C ARG A 116 -36.14 1.10 -8.88
N GLU A 117 -37.04 1.28 -9.83
CA GLU A 117 -37.69 0.17 -10.50
C GLU A 117 -36.69 -0.62 -11.36
N GLN A 118 -37.00 -1.89 -11.56
CA GLN A 118 -36.18 -2.82 -12.33
C GLN A 118 -37.03 -3.33 -13.50
N ASN A 119 -37.39 -2.41 -14.40
CA ASN A 119 -38.26 -2.66 -15.54
C ASN A 119 -37.45 -2.88 -16.83
N ASP A 120 -37.90 -3.81 -17.67
CA ASP A 120 -37.25 -4.12 -18.95
C ASP A 120 -37.30 -2.93 -19.95
N ASP A 121 -38.24 -1.99 -19.77
CA ASP A 121 -38.46 -0.82 -20.64
C ASP A 121 -37.71 0.46 -20.19
N GLU A 122 -37.37 0.61 -18.90
CA GLU A 122 -36.74 1.82 -18.33
C GLU A 122 -35.22 1.68 -18.09
N GLY A 123 -34.63 0.57 -18.53
CA GLY A 123 -33.19 0.29 -18.41
C GLY A 123 -32.77 -0.29 -17.05
N ASP A 124 -31.48 -0.63 -16.94
CA ASP A 124 -30.90 -1.15 -15.70
C ASP A 124 -30.93 -0.07 -14.60
N TRP A 125 -31.52 -0.38 -13.44
CA TRP A 125 -31.56 0.52 -12.28
C TRP A 125 -30.17 1.05 -11.91
N ARG A 126 -29.10 0.27 -12.14
CA ARG A 126 -27.71 0.71 -11.93
C ARG A 126 -27.38 1.90 -12.83
N GLN A 127 -27.76 1.84 -14.09
CA GLN A 127 -27.54 2.92 -15.06
C GLN A 127 -28.30 4.18 -14.65
N GLN A 128 -29.55 4.05 -14.19
CA GLN A 128 -30.32 5.18 -13.67
C GLN A 128 -29.64 5.84 -12.46
N VAL A 129 -29.04 5.04 -11.56
CA VAL A 129 -28.28 5.57 -10.43
C VAL A 129 -27.01 6.29 -10.90
N LEU A 130 -26.26 5.71 -11.83
CA LEU A 130 -25.06 6.33 -12.42
C LEU A 130 -25.35 7.68 -13.06
N GLU A 131 -26.46 7.79 -13.79
CA GLU A 131 -26.92 9.04 -14.40
C GLU A 131 -27.33 10.10 -13.36
N ARG A 132 -27.79 9.65 -12.19
CA ARG A 132 -28.21 10.54 -11.09
C ARG A 132 -27.05 10.97 -10.18
N LEU A 133 -25.99 10.18 -10.08
CA LEU A 133 -24.85 10.44 -9.20
C LEU A 133 -24.26 11.86 -9.31
N PRO A 134 -24.02 12.42 -10.52
CA PRO A 134 -23.53 13.79 -10.64
C PRO A 134 -24.46 14.80 -9.95
N ALA A 135 -25.78 14.70 -10.15
CA ALA A 135 -26.74 15.62 -9.56
C ALA A 135 -26.78 15.54 -8.02
N GLU A 136 -26.60 14.35 -7.42
CA GLU A 136 -26.53 14.22 -5.97
C GLU A 136 -25.21 14.79 -5.41
N ILE A 137 -24.10 14.66 -6.15
CA ILE A 137 -22.81 15.28 -5.79
C ILE A 137 -22.90 16.82 -5.86
N GLU A 138 -23.59 17.36 -6.86
CA GLU A 138 -23.84 18.79 -7.01
C GLU A 138 -24.70 19.31 -5.85
N ALA A 139 -25.78 18.60 -5.51
CA ALA A 139 -26.64 18.95 -4.37
C ALA A 139 -25.85 18.97 -3.05
N LEU A 140 -24.94 18.00 -2.83
CA LEU A 140 -24.05 18.01 -1.67
C LEU A 140 -23.11 19.23 -1.68
N GLN A 141 -22.54 19.58 -2.82
CA GLN A 141 -21.67 20.77 -2.92
C GLN A 141 -22.45 22.08 -2.70
N ASP A 142 -23.68 22.17 -3.19
CA ASP A 142 -24.59 23.31 -2.93
C ASP A 142 -24.97 23.45 -1.45
N GLN A 143 -25.01 22.32 -0.73
CA GLN A 143 -25.20 22.29 0.71
C GLN A 143 -23.93 22.65 1.49
N GLY A 144 -22.79 22.85 0.82
CA GLY A 144 -21.53 23.29 1.41
C GLY A 144 -20.55 22.16 1.77
N PHE A 145 -20.75 20.95 1.26
CA PHE A 145 -19.74 19.88 1.37
C PHE A 145 -18.63 20.10 0.34
N SER A 146 -17.38 20.09 0.78
CA SER A 146 -16.24 20.08 -0.14
C SER A 146 -16.06 18.70 -0.79
N ALA A 147 -15.33 18.59 -1.89
CA ALA A 147 -15.19 17.30 -2.58
C ALA A 147 -14.55 16.23 -1.68
N LYS A 148 -13.56 16.61 -0.84
CA LYS A 148 -12.96 15.72 0.18
C LYS A 148 -13.91 15.22 1.26
N ASP A 149 -15.02 15.92 1.51
CA ASP A 149 -16.00 15.57 2.52
C ASP A 149 -16.92 14.43 2.05
N ILE A 150 -17.01 14.22 0.73
CA ILE A 150 -17.88 13.25 0.07
C ILE A 150 -17.11 11.95 -0.16
N ALA A 151 -17.69 10.84 0.30
CA ALA A 151 -17.23 9.51 -0.05
C ALA A 151 -18.31 8.72 -0.80
N ILE A 152 -17.93 8.11 -1.91
CA ILE A 152 -18.72 7.11 -2.59
C ILE A 152 -18.20 5.75 -2.15
N VAL A 153 -19.06 4.97 -1.51
CA VAL A 153 -18.72 3.67 -0.94
C VAL A 153 -19.41 2.59 -1.76
N VAL A 154 -18.65 1.65 -2.33
CA VAL A 154 -19.18 0.56 -3.17
C VAL A 154 -18.83 -0.82 -2.61
N ARG A 155 -19.51 -1.88 -3.04
CA ARG A 155 -19.22 -3.24 -2.57
C ARG A 155 -18.03 -3.83 -3.32
N TRP A 156 -18.00 -3.70 -4.64
CA TRP A 156 -17.03 -4.35 -5.52
C TRP A 156 -16.10 -3.35 -6.21
N ASN A 157 -14.88 -3.79 -6.57
CA ASN A 157 -13.94 -2.95 -7.30
C ASN A 157 -14.45 -2.59 -8.70
N SER A 158 -15.21 -3.48 -9.35
CA SER A 158 -15.82 -3.20 -10.66
C SER A 158 -16.81 -2.04 -10.59
N GLU A 159 -17.59 -1.95 -9.52
CA GLU A 159 -18.52 -0.84 -9.28
C GLU A 159 -17.76 0.48 -9.08
N ALA A 160 -16.58 0.45 -8.43
CA ALA A 160 -15.73 1.64 -8.31
C ALA A 160 -15.22 2.12 -9.68
N VAL A 161 -14.81 1.19 -10.54
CA VAL A 161 -14.38 1.55 -11.91
C VAL A 161 -15.53 2.20 -12.68
N GLU A 162 -16.72 1.60 -12.63
CA GLU A 162 -17.92 2.09 -13.32
C GLU A 162 -18.34 3.50 -12.85
N VAL A 163 -18.35 3.75 -11.54
CA VAL A 163 -18.62 5.08 -10.98
C VAL A 163 -17.55 6.08 -11.40
N ALA A 164 -16.27 5.71 -11.36
CA ALA A 164 -15.19 6.60 -11.74
C ALA A 164 -15.27 7.01 -13.22
N GLU A 165 -15.48 6.05 -14.11
CA GLU A 165 -15.65 6.31 -15.55
C GLU A 165 -16.84 7.23 -15.82
N THR A 166 -17.95 7.01 -15.11
CA THR A 166 -19.17 7.83 -15.25
C THR A 166 -18.89 9.29 -14.87
N LEU A 167 -18.29 9.53 -13.70
CA LEU A 167 -18.00 10.87 -13.20
C LEU A 167 -16.91 11.58 -14.02
N LEU A 168 -15.88 10.86 -14.45
CA LEU A 168 -14.85 11.41 -15.35
C LEU A 168 -15.44 11.83 -16.70
N ARG A 169 -16.29 10.97 -17.29
CA ARG A 169 -17.00 11.29 -18.54
C ARG A 169 -17.92 12.50 -18.36
N TYR A 170 -18.63 12.57 -17.24
CA TYR A 170 -19.49 13.71 -16.92
C TYR A 170 -18.69 15.01 -16.82
N LYS A 171 -17.54 14.99 -16.13
CA LYS A 171 -16.62 16.13 -16.02
C LYS A 171 -16.09 16.58 -17.37
N GLU A 172 -15.71 15.65 -18.25
CA GLU A 172 -15.23 15.97 -19.61
C GLU A 172 -16.33 16.56 -20.51
N ALA A 173 -17.57 16.09 -20.35
CA ALA A 173 -18.73 16.65 -21.06
C ALA A 173 -19.16 18.03 -20.53
N HIS A 174 -18.87 18.35 -19.27
CA HIS A 174 -19.27 19.60 -18.60
C HIS A 174 -18.07 20.42 -18.09
N PRO A 175 -17.16 20.88 -18.97
CA PRO A 175 -15.93 21.57 -18.56
C PRO A 175 -16.16 22.93 -17.89
N GLN A 176 -17.37 23.50 -18.00
CA GLN A 176 -17.78 24.77 -17.40
C GLN A 176 -18.56 24.59 -16.09
N SER A 177 -18.75 23.36 -15.62
CA SER A 177 -19.42 23.10 -14.34
C SER A 177 -18.64 23.76 -13.19
N PRO A 178 -19.32 24.48 -12.27
CA PRO A 178 -18.66 25.05 -11.09
C PRO A 178 -18.28 23.98 -10.05
N TYR A 179 -18.81 22.76 -10.21
CA TYR A 179 -18.66 21.67 -9.25
C TYR A 179 -17.41 20.84 -9.50
N ARG A 180 -16.89 20.22 -8.44
CA ARG A 180 -15.75 19.31 -8.50
C ARG A 180 -16.19 17.87 -8.56
N TYR A 181 -15.65 17.13 -9.54
CA TYR A 181 -15.84 15.68 -9.70
C TYR A 181 -14.50 14.94 -9.70
N ASP A 182 -13.45 15.55 -9.17
CA ASP A 182 -12.15 14.87 -9.01
C ASP A 182 -12.31 13.71 -8.02
N ILE A 183 -11.74 12.56 -8.35
CA ILE A 183 -11.92 11.32 -7.57
C ILE A 183 -10.58 10.79 -7.11
N ILE A 184 -10.54 10.34 -5.88
CA ILE A 184 -9.46 9.53 -5.32
C ILE A 184 -9.97 8.10 -5.21
N SER A 185 -9.44 7.19 -6.04
CA SER A 185 -9.75 5.77 -5.97
C SER A 185 -8.53 4.93 -6.23
N ASN A 186 -8.16 4.12 -5.24
CA ASN A 186 -7.12 3.10 -5.42
C ASN A 186 -7.57 1.98 -6.37
N GLU A 187 -8.87 1.86 -6.64
CA GLU A 187 -9.46 0.85 -7.52
C GLU A 187 -9.55 1.33 -8.97
N ALA A 188 -9.85 2.61 -9.21
CA ALA A 188 -9.98 3.16 -10.55
C ALA A 188 -8.63 3.64 -11.15
N LEU A 189 -7.66 4.03 -10.31
CA LEU A 189 -6.38 4.59 -10.75
C LEU A 189 -5.29 3.52 -10.92
N VAL A 190 -5.66 2.31 -11.38
CA VAL A 190 -4.71 1.22 -11.62
C VAL A 190 -3.69 1.63 -12.69
N ILE A 191 -2.40 1.57 -12.33
CA ILE A 191 -1.29 2.06 -13.17
C ILE A 191 -1.21 1.27 -14.48
N ALA A 192 -1.55 -0.01 -14.48
CA ALA A 192 -1.56 -0.84 -15.67
C ALA A 192 -2.60 -0.42 -16.74
N ASN A 193 -3.59 0.40 -16.38
CA ASN A 193 -4.59 0.88 -17.33
C ASN A 193 -4.10 2.07 -18.16
N ALA A 194 -3.10 2.81 -17.66
CA ALA A 194 -2.53 3.97 -18.33
C ALA A 194 -1.89 3.58 -19.68
N GLN A 195 -2.11 4.39 -20.72
CA GLN A 195 -1.69 4.04 -22.07
C GLN A 195 -0.16 4.08 -22.21
N SER A 196 0.50 4.99 -21.50
CA SER A 196 1.96 5.06 -21.43
C SER A 196 2.57 3.79 -20.82
N VAL A 197 1.95 3.25 -19.77
CA VAL A 197 2.40 2.04 -19.07
C VAL A 197 2.14 0.79 -19.91
N LYS A 198 0.99 0.70 -20.58
CA LYS A 198 0.71 -0.38 -21.56
C LYS A 198 1.77 -0.44 -22.64
N ALA A 199 2.17 0.71 -23.18
CA ALA A 199 3.19 0.80 -24.22
C ALA A 199 4.56 0.34 -23.73
N VAL A 200 5.03 0.83 -22.57
CA VAL A 200 6.35 0.40 -22.04
C VAL A 200 6.37 -1.09 -21.69
N ILE A 201 5.31 -1.63 -21.07
CA ILE A 201 5.21 -3.07 -20.75
C ILE A 201 5.22 -3.92 -22.03
N ALA A 202 4.52 -3.49 -23.08
CA ALA A 202 4.53 -4.20 -24.36
C ALA A 202 5.93 -4.22 -24.99
N VAL A 203 6.66 -3.09 -24.94
CA VAL A 203 8.05 -2.99 -25.40
C VAL A 203 9.00 -3.85 -24.56
N LEU A 204 8.88 -3.83 -23.23
CA LEU A 204 9.67 -4.68 -22.33
C LEU A 204 9.43 -6.17 -22.61
N ARG A 205 8.19 -6.58 -22.87
CA ARG A 205 7.85 -7.96 -23.26
C ARG A 205 8.45 -8.34 -24.62
N TYR A 206 8.55 -7.39 -25.55
CA TYR A 206 9.28 -7.58 -26.81
C TYR A 206 10.79 -7.71 -26.59
N PHE A 207 11.38 -6.97 -25.66
CA PHE A 207 12.80 -7.12 -25.30
C PHE A 207 13.10 -8.50 -24.71
N ARG A 208 12.19 -9.03 -23.87
CA ARG A 208 12.30 -10.40 -23.33
C ARG A 208 12.36 -11.47 -24.43
N ASN A 209 11.58 -11.32 -25.50
CA ASN A 209 11.54 -12.29 -26.59
C ASN A 209 11.51 -11.61 -27.97
N ARG A 210 12.70 -11.24 -28.45
CA ARG A 210 12.90 -10.50 -29.73
C ARG A 210 12.44 -11.26 -30.97
N ASN A 211 12.34 -12.59 -30.91
CA ASN A 211 11.97 -13.45 -32.03
C ASN A 211 10.47 -13.78 -32.06
N ASP A 212 9.68 -13.26 -31.11
CA ASP A 212 8.24 -13.48 -31.06
C ASP A 212 7.50 -12.37 -31.81
N ASP A 213 7.03 -12.69 -33.02
CA ASP A 213 6.28 -11.78 -33.88
C ASP A 213 5.01 -11.25 -33.21
N THR A 214 4.39 -12.03 -32.31
CA THR A 214 3.19 -11.60 -31.57
C THR A 214 3.56 -10.51 -30.57
N LYS A 215 4.69 -10.65 -29.88
CA LYS A 215 5.17 -9.62 -28.94
C LYS A 215 5.63 -8.36 -29.68
N LYS A 216 6.28 -8.52 -30.84
CA LYS A 216 6.62 -7.38 -31.71
C LYS A 216 5.37 -6.63 -32.15
N MET A 217 4.35 -7.35 -32.63
CA MET A 217 3.07 -6.78 -33.05
C MET A 217 2.40 -6.01 -31.91
N LEU A 218 2.29 -6.60 -30.71
CA LEU A 218 1.70 -5.93 -29.54
C LEU A 218 2.47 -4.67 -29.14
N ALA A 219 3.80 -4.70 -29.18
CA ALA A 219 4.63 -3.54 -28.86
C ALA A 219 4.44 -2.40 -29.87
N VAL A 220 4.40 -2.72 -31.17
CA VAL A 220 4.12 -1.73 -32.23
C VAL A 220 2.70 -1.17 -32.11
N TYR A 221 1.71 -2.03 -31.83
CA TYR A 221 0.31 -1.64 -31.60
C TYR A 221 0.17 -0.65 -30.44
N GLU A 222 0.70 -0.97 -29.26
CA GLU A 222 0.57 -0.09 -28.09
C GLU A 222 1.41 1.19 -28.24
N TYR A 223 2.57 1.12 -28.92
CA TYR A 223 3.37 2.29 -29.26
C TYR A 223 2.58 3.27 -30.13
N TYR A 224 1.92 2.81 -31.21
CA TYR A 224 1.13 3.71 -32.05
C TYR A 224 -0.12 4.23 -31.33
N ARG A 225 -0.79 3.41 -30.52
CA ARG A 225 -1.92 3.87 -29.70
C ARG A 225 -1.51 5.01 -28.77
N PHE A 226 -0.35 4.88 -28.14
CA PHE A 226 0.19 5.90 -27.26
C PHE A 226 0.64 7.16 -28.03
N HIS A 227 1.51 7.02 -29.04
CA HIS A 227 2.12 8.16 -29.74
C HIS A 227 1.18 8.88 -30.71
N ARG A 228 0.17 8.21 -31.25
CA ARG A 228 -0.78 8.78 -32.22
C ARG A 228 -2.20 8.90 -31.69
N ARG A 229 -2.45 8.54 -30.43
CA ARG A 229 -3.78 8.57 -29.77
C ARG A 229 -4.86 7.84 -30.58
N LEU A 230 -4.50 6.70 -31.16
CA LEU A 230 -5.39 5.92 -32.01
C LEU A 230 -6.37 5.07 -31.19
N THR A 231 -7.59 4.91 -31.70
CA THR A 231 -8.53 3.90 -31.19
C THR A 231 -7.99 2.49 -31.48
N PRO A 232 -8.45 1.46 -30.74
CA PRO A 232 -8.04 0.07 -30.98
C PRO A 232 -8.21 -0.36 -32.46
N GLU A 233 -9.33 -0.02 -33.07
CA GLU A 233 -9.67 -0.38 -34.47
C GLU A 233 -8.72 0.30 -35.44
N SER A 234 -8.45 1.60 -35.22
CA SER A 234 -7.55 2.39 -36.06
C SER A 234 -6.11 1.91 -35.97
N ALA A 235 -5.66 1.51 -34.78
CA ALA A 235 -4.32 0.97 -34.56
C ALA A 235 -4.14 -0.41 -35.21
N LEU A 236 -5.15 -1.28 -35.13
CA LEU A 236 -5.16 -2.58 -35.83
C LEU A 236 -5.14 -2.40 -37.35
N ALA A 237 -5.97 -1.49 -37.87
CA ALA A 237 -6.01 -1.18 -39.31
C ALA A 237 -4.66 -0.63 -39.81
N LEU A 238 -4.00 0.21 -39.00
CA LEU A 238 -2.68 0.74 -39.32
C LEU A 238 -1.64 -0.39 -39.43
N TYR A 239 -1.62 -1.32 -38.48
CA TYR A 239 -0.69 -2.46 -38.50
C TYR A 239 -0.94 -3.41 -39.70
N GLY A 240 -2.20 -3.51 -40.14
CA GLY A 240 -2.58 -4.27 -41.33
C GLY A 240 -1.98 -3.76 -42.65
N ASN A 241 -1.52 -2.50 -42.69
CA ASN A 241 -0.83 -1.94 -43.86
C ASN A 241 0.65 -2.36 -43.87
N GLU A 242 1.14 -2.87 -45.02
CA GLU A 242 2.51 -3.41 -45.16
C GLU A 242 3.63 -2.43 -44.78
N THR A 243 3.39 -1.12 -44.89
CA THR A 243 4.36 -0.07 -44.57
C THR A 243 4.46 0.25 -43.07
N ALA A 244 3.55 -0.25 -42.23
CA ALA A 244 3.49 0.05 -40.79
C ALA A 244 3.57 -1.20 -39.88
N LYS A 245 4.03 -2.34 -40.42
CA LYS A 245 4.23 -3.61 -39.68
C LYS A 245 5.36 -3.58 -38.63
N GLY A 246 6.04 -2.44 -38.45
CA GLY A 246 7.17 -2.29 -37.54
C GLY A 246 7.23 -0.91 -36.90
N PHE A 247 8.24 -0.69 -36.06
CA PHE A 247 8.53 0.65 -35.56
C PHE A 247 9.11 1.50 -36.71
N PRO A 248 8.97 2.83 -36.67
CA PRO A 248 9.74 3.70 -37.55
C PRO A 248 11.25 3.38 -37.41
N PRO A 249 12.06 3.36 -38.50
CA PRO A 249 13.46 2.91 -38.41
C PRO A 249 14.29 3.60 -37.33
N ALA A 250 14.17 4.93 -37.20
CA ALA A 250 14.85 5.70 -36.17
C ALA A 250 14.44 5.32 -34.74
N ILE A 251 13.20 4.88 -34.55
CA ILE A 251 12.68 4.40 -33.25
C ILE A 251 13.16 2.98 -33.00
N GLU A 252 13.18 2.11 -34.02
CA GLU A 252 13.67 0.74 -33.89
C GLU A 252 15.15 0.71 -33.48
N ASP A 253 15.98 1.59 -34.07
CA ASP A 253 17.40 1.74 -33.69
C ASP A 253 17.56 2.17 -32.24
N GLU A 254 16.77 3.14 -31.79
CA GLU A 254 16.83 3.61 -30.40
C GLU A 254 16.32 2.56 -29.41
N LEU A 255 15.27 1.80 -29.75
CA LEU A 255 14.80 0.67 -28.95
C LEU A 255 15.85 -0.44 -28.84
N ASN A 256 16.66 -0.66 -29.88
CA ASN A 256 17.81 -1.59 -29.82
C ASN A 256 18.86 -1.13 -28.83
N ARG A 257 19.14 0.18 -28.78
CA ARG A 257 20.03 0.77 -27.77
C ARG A 257 19.45 0.62 -26.37
N ILE A 258 18.17 0.97 -26.18
CA ILE A 258 17.46 0.90 -24.90
C ILE A 258 17.47 -0.52 -24.33
N ALA A 259 17.28 -1.55 -25.17
CA ALA A 259 17.25 -2.95 -24.74
C ALA A 259 18.57 -3.46 -24.10
N SER A 260 19.67 -2.69 -24.21
CA SER A 260 20.96 -3.03 -23.58
C SER A 260 21.17 -2.39 -22.20
N LEU A 261 20.25 -1.54 -21.75
CA LEU A 261 20.34 -0.82 -20.47
C LEU A 261 19.82 -1.67 -19.29
N PRO A 262 20.17 -1.37 -18.03
CA PRO A 262 19.50 -1.98 -16.88
C PRO A 262 18.02 -1.60 -16.83
N LEU A 263 17.20 -2.40 -16.14
CA LEU A 263 15.73 -2.33 -16.19
C LEU A 263 15.16 -0.92 -15.94
N TYR A 264 15.63 -0.23 -14.89
CA TYR A 264 15.14 1.12 -14.56
C TYR A 264 15.46 2.10 -15.70
N GLU A 265 16.68 2.07 -16.21
CA GLU A 265 17.13 2.89 -17.33
C GLU A 265 16.41 2.53 -18.64
N MET A 266 16.02 1.26 -18.86
CA MET A 266 15.20 0.88 -20.03
C MET A 266 13.87 1.66 -20.02
N VAL A 267 13.19 1.63 -18.88
CA VAL A 267 11.88 2.26 -18.70
C VAL A 267 11.98 3.78 -18.79
N GLU A 268 12.96 4.37 -18.10
CA GLU A 268 13.17 5.82 -18.13
C GLU A 268 13.53 6.31 -19.54
N ALA A 269 14.41 5.60 -20.26
CA ALA A 269 14.80 5.96 -21.62
C ALA A 269 13.63 5.83 -22.61
N PHE A 270 12.74 4.85 -22.43
CA PHE A 270 11.51 4.75 -23.21
C PHE A 270 10.62 5.99 -23.01
N PHE A 271 10.36 6.41 -21.78
CA PHE A 271 9.55 7.61 -21.54
C PHE A 271 10.24 8.90 -22.02
N ALA A 272 11.56 8.97 -21.98
CA ALA A 272 12.32 10.07 -22.57
C ALA A 272 12.15 10.14 -24.10
N LEU A 273 12.17 8.98 -24.77
CA LEU A 273 11.89 8.85 -26.20
C LEU A 273 10.43 9.24 -26.54
N SER A 274 9.51 9.02 -25.60
CA SER A 274 8.08 9.27 -25.76
C SER A 274 7.58 10.58 -25.14
N LYS A 275 8.47 11.52 -24.78
CA LYS A 275 8.12 12.78 -24.09
C LYS A 275 7.04 13.61 -24.78
N ASP A 276 6.99 13.59 -26.11
CA ASP A 276 6.03 14.39 -26.90
C ASP A 276 4.63 13.74 -26.95
N ALA A 277 4.53 12.45 -26.63
CA ALA A 277 3.26 11.73 -26.52
C ALA A 277 2.63 11.85 -25.12
N LEU A 278 3.44 12.14 -24.09
CA LEU A 278 2.98 12.30 -22.70
C LEU A 278 2.17 13.58 -22.52
N ASP A 279 1.06 13.48 -21.79
CA ASP A 279 0.31 14.62 -21.29
C ASP A 279 0.44 14.77 -19.77
N GLU A 280 -0.11 15.87 -19.22
CA GLU A 280 -0.03 16.16 -17.78
C GLU A 280 -0.68 15.06 -16.92
N LYS A 281 -1.69 14.35 -17.44
CA LYS A 281 -2.37 13.26 -16.71
C LYS A 281 -1.49 12.02 -16.65
N GLU A 282 -0.83 11.67 -17.75
CA GLU A 282 0.07 10.49 -17.86
C GLU A 282 1.34 10.64 -17.01
N ASN A 283 1.82 11.87 -16.77
CA ASN A 283 3.02 12.12 -15.96
C ASN A 283 2.97 11.47 -14.57
N ALA A 284 1.81 11.49 -13.90
CA ALA A 284 1.65 10.89 -12.58
C ALA A 284 1.79 9.35 -12.63
N TYR A 285 1.22 8.71 -13.65
CA TYR A 285 1.34 7.28 -13.88
C TYR A 285 2.77 6.87 -14.24
N VAL A 286 3.46 7.67 -15.08
CA VAL A 286 4.86 7.47 -15.42
C VAL A 286 5.75 7.52 -14.17
N GLN A 287 5.58 8.54 -13.34
CA GLN A 287 6.36 8.67 -12.10
C GLN A 287 6.10 7.48 -11.16
N ALA A 288 4.83 7.12 -10.93
CA ALA A 288 4.49 5.99 -10.08
C ALA A 288 5.01 4.65 -10.63
N PHE A 289 5.01 4.47 -11.95
CA PHE A 289 5.57 3.29 -12.58
C PHE A 289 7.10 3.24 -12.43
N LEU A 290 7.81 4.37 -12.59
CA LEU A 290 9.24 4.45 -12.33
C LEU A 290 9.57 4.14 -10.87
N ASP A 291 8.81 4.65 -9.90
CA ASP A 291 9.00 4.33 -8.48
C ASP A 291 8.80 2.83 -8.20
N ILE A 292 7.84 2.19 -8.87
CA ILE A 292 7.63 0.73 -8.80
C ILE A 292 8.86 -0.01 -9.35
N VAL A 293 9.34 0.37 -10.54
CA VAL A 293 10.50 -0.28 -11.18
C VAL A 293 11.75 -0.07 -10.33
N LEU A 294 11.94 1.12 -9.74
CA LEU A 294 13.05 1.43 -8.86
C LEU A 294 12.98 0.58 -7.58
N SER A 295 11.83 0.57 -6.91
CA SER A 295 11.62 -0.24 -5.71
C SER A 295 11.88 -1.72 -5.98
N PHE A 296 11.44 -2.25 -7.12
CA PHE A 296 11.73 -3.62 -7.51
C PHE A 296 13.23 -3.83 -7.74
N SER A 297 13.86 -2.91 -8.47
CA SER A 297 15.29 -2.96 -8.82
C SER A 297 16.22 -2.95 -7.59
N THR A 298 15.77 -2.35 -6.48
CA THR A 298 16.52 -2.35 -5.20
C THR A 298 16.38 -3.64 -4.38
N GLN A 299 15.39 -4.49 -4.66
CA GLN A 299 15.07 -5.70 -3.88
C GLN A 299 15.64 -6.98 -4.52
N SER A 300 16.98 -7.13 -4.55
CA SER A 300 17.76 -8.35 -4.94
C SER A 300 17.49 -8.98 -6.33
N SER A 301 18.58 -9.31 -7.05
CA SER A 301 18.60 -9.92 -8.41
C SER A 301 17.45 -9.50 -9.34
N ALA A 302 17.23 -8.20 -9.48
CA ALA A 302 16.18 -7.67 -10.33
C ALA A 302 16.63 -7.64 -11.80
N ASP A 303 16.24 -8.65 -12.57
CA ASP A 303 16.33 -8.62 -14.02
C ASP A 303 14.96 -8.33 -14.67
N LEU A 304 14.96 -8.12 -15.99
CA LEU A 304 13.74 -7.82 -16.76
C LEU A 304 12.69 -8.94 -16.68
N ASN A 305 13.12 -10.20 -16.59
CA ASN A 305 12.21 -11.34 -16.60
C ASN A 305 11.45 -11.41 -15.29
N ASP A 306 12.18 -11.34 -14.17
CA ASP A 306 11.60 -11.37 -12.83
C ASP A 306 10.64 -10.19 -12.62
N PHE A 307 10.96 -9.01 -13.17
CA PHE A 307 10.07 -7.86 -13.13
C PHE A 307 8.77 -8.11 -13.89
N LEU A 308 8.82 -8.67 -15.11
CA LEU A 308 7.63 -8.92 -15.91
C LEU A 308 6.73 -9.98 -15.28
N ASP A 309 7.31 -11.03 -14.70
CA ASP A 309 6.55 -12.07 -14.01
C ASP A 309 5.92 -11.52 -12.72
N TRP A 310 6.69 -10.74 -11.94
CA TRP A 310 6.14 -10.02 -10.79
C TRP A 310 5.06 -9.00 -11.18
N TRP A 311 5.21 -8.33 -12.32
CA TRP A 311 4.24 -7.36 -12.82
C TRP A 311 2.92 -8.05 -13.16
N ASP A 312 2.97 -9.19 -13.85
CA ASP A 312 1.78 -9.94 -14.23
C ASP A 312 1.02 -10.49 -13.00
N GLU A 313 1.74 -10.89 -11.95
CA GLU A 313 1.12 -11.38 -10.72
C GLU A 313 0.62 -10.28 -9.76
N LYS A 314 1.43 -9.23 -9.56
CA LYS A 314 1.26 -8.25 -8.47
C LYS A 314 1.29 -6.81 -8.96
N GLY A 315 2.26 -6.46 -9.80
CA GLY A 315 2.50 -5.07 -10.22
C GLY A 315 1.33 -4.46 -10.99
N CYS A 316 0.66 -5.23 -11.85
CA CYS A 316 -0.45 -4.77 -12.67
C CYS A 316 -1.69 -4.30 -11.87
N ARG A 317 -1.76 -4.63 -10.59
CA ARG A 317 -2.84 -4.23 -9.67
C ARG A 317 -2.47 -3.01 -8.82
N LYS A 318 -1.24 -2.49 -8.96
CA LYS A 318 -0.81 -1.28 -8.25
C LYS A 318 -1.57 -0.08 -8.78
N ALA A 319 -1.95 0.81 -7.88
CA ALA A 319 -2.69 2.02 -8.18
C ALA A 319 -1.85 3.25 -7.88
N LEU A 320 -2.19 4.34 -8.56
CA LEU A 320 -1.60 5.65 -8.31
C LEU A 320 -1.88 6.07 -6.87
N PHE A 321 -0.84 6.44 -6.14
CA PHE A 321 -1.00 7.02 -4.82
C PHE A 321 -1.56 8.44 -4.96
N SER A 322 -2.61 8.76 -4.21
CA SER A 322 -3.14 10.12 -4.10
C SER A 322 -3.12 10.53 -2.62
N PRO A 323 -2.61 11.73 -2.29
CA PRO A 323 -2.58 12.22 -0.92
C PRO A 323 -3.99 12.34 -0.32
N ASP A 324 -4.11 12.02 0.97
CA ASP A 324 -5.39 12.06 1.69
C ASP A 324 -6.00 13.48 1.80
N ASP A 325 -5.18 14.53 1.74
CA ASP A 325 -5.60 15.92 1.91
C ASP A 325 -6.04 16.61 0.61
N GLN A 326 -6.01 15.90 -0.53
CA GLN A 326 -6.49 16.47 -1.79
C GLN A 326 -8.01 16.68 -1.75
N ASP A 327 -8.46 17.86 -2.16
CA ASP A 327 -9.88 18.18 -2.24
C ASP A 327 -10.56 17.46 -3.42
N ALA A 328 -10.89 16.19 -3.21
CA ALA A 328 -11.46 15.29 -4.20
C ALA A 328 -12.33 14.20 -3.53
N ILE A 329 -13.34 13.72 -4.26
CA ILE A 329 -14.31 12.73 -3.83
C ILE A 329 -13.61 11.39 -3.60
N ARG A 330 -13.80 10.78 -2.42
CA ARG A 330 -13.19 9.49 -2.11
C ARG A 330 -14.07 8.34 -2.62
N LEU A 331 -13.59 7.58 -3.59
CA LEU A 331 -14.29 6.40 -4.10
C LEU A 331 -13.58 5.12 -3.64
N ILE A 332 -14.21 4.42 -2.71
CA ILE A 332 -13.61 3.30 -1.98
C ILE A 332 -14.59 2.14 -1.80
N THR A 333 -14.06 0.95 -1.55
CA THR A 333 -14.89 -0.20 -1.17
C THR A 333 -15.31 -0.15 0.31
N ILE A 334 -16.43 -0.80 0.65
CA ILE A 334 -16.90 -0.95 2.04
C ILE A 334 -15.78 -1.48 2.95
N HIS A 335 -15.02 -2.48 2.51
CA HIS A 335 -13.91 -3.03 3.31
C HIS A 335 -12.84 -2.00 3.64
N LYS A 336 -12.42 -1.20 2.65
CA LYS A 336 -11.42 -0.14 2.83
C LYS A 336 -11.95 1.05 3.62
N SER A 337 -13.28 1.22 3.69
CA SER A 337 -13.92 2.27 4.49
C SER A 337 -13.89 2.00 6.00
N LYS A 338 -13.71 0.73 6.43
CA LYS A 338 -13.74 0.37 7.85
C LYS A 338 -12.66 1.13 8.63
N GLY A 339 -13.10 1.84 9.67
CA GLY A 339 -12.25 2.69 10.51
C GLY A 339 -12.20 4.16 10.07
N LEU A 340 -12.58 4.46 8.83
CA LEU A 340 -12.71 5.83 8.32
C LEU A 340 -14.11 6.39 8.62
N GLY A 341 -14.27 7.70 8.50
CA GLY A 341 -15.57 8.37 8.63
C GLY A 341 -15.62 9.63 7.77
N PHE A 342 -16.71 9.78 7.02
CA PHE A 342 -16.88 10.82 6.01
C PHE A 342 -18.08 11.69 6.35
N ASP A 343 -18.02 12.94 5.91
CA ASP A 343 -19.04 13.92 6.24
C ASP A 343 -20.34 13.61 5.48
N ALA A 344 -20.23 13.25 4.18
CA ALA A 344 -21.31 12.68 3.38
C ALA A 344 -20.90 11.33 2.77
N VAL A 345 -21.80 10.34 2.81
CA VAL A 345 -21.59 9.02 2.21
C VAL A 345 -22.68 8.72 1.19
N LEU A 346 -22.26 8.41 -0.04
CA LEU A 346 -23.09 7.91 -1.12
C LEU A 346 -22.84 6.40 -1.28
N LEU A 347 -23.88 5.58 -1.14
CA LEU A 347 -23.85 4.13 -1.41
C LEU A 347 -24.71 3.84 -2.65
N PRO A 348 -24.13 3.83 -3.87
CA PRO A 348 -24.90 3.76 -5.11
C PRO A 348 -25.53 2.38 -5.36
N PHE A 349 -24.94 1.30 -4.83
CA PHE A 349 -25.39 -0.05 -5.15
C PHE A 349 -25.59 -0.91 -3.89
N ALA A 350 -26.64 -0.64 -3.13
CA ALA A 350 -27.00 -1.44 -1.96
C ALA A 350 -27.78 -2.71 -2.33
N ASP A 351 -27.18 -3.59 -3.14
CA ASP A 351 -27.79 -4.85 -3.60
C ASP A 351 -26.78 -6.00 -3.70
N TRP A 352 -26.43 -6.59 -2.55
CA TRP A 352 -25.69 -7.85 -2.46
C TRP A 352 -26.49 -8.88 -1.66
N THR A 353 -26.30 -10.16 -1.98
CA THR A 353 -27.02 -11.26 -1.36
C THR A 353 -26.66 -11.40 0.12
N LEU A 354 -27.63 -11.81 0.95
CA LEU A 354 -27.36 -12.16 2.37
C LEU A 354 -26.67 -13.53 2.50
N ASP A 355 -26.95 -14.42 1.55
CA ASP A 355 -26.32 -15.74 1.41
C ASP A 355 -25.31 -15.73 0.25
N HIS A 356 -24.60 -16.85 0.05
CA HIS A 356 -23.76 -17.07 -1.12
C HIS A 356 -24.56 -16.98 -2.43
N ASN A 357 -23.91 -16.46 -3.47
CA ASN A 357 -24.54 -16.32 -4.77
C ASN A 357 -24.72 -17.72 -5.40
N PRO A 358 -25.95 -18.13 -5.77
CA PRO A 358 -26.19 -19.46 -6.37
C PRO A 358 -25.44 -19.71 -7.68
N HIS A 359 -25.00 -18.65 -8.37
CA HIS A 359 -24.22 -18.73 -9.60
C HIS A 359 -22.72 -18.87 -9.34
N GLN A 360 -22.26 -18.62 -8.11
CA GLN A 360 -20.88 -18.86 -7.69
C GLN A 360 -20.77 -20.29 -7.14
N GLN A 361 -19.71 -21.01 -7.55
CA GLN A 361 -19.48 -22.38 -7.12
C GLN A 361 -18.63 -22.41 -5.85
N ASP A 362 -19.17 -21.89 -4.75
CA ASP A 362 -18.45 -21.87 -3.48
C ASP A 362 -18.23 -23.30 -2.98
N ILE A 363 -16.98 -23.57 -2.58
CA ILE A 363 -16.55 -24.88 -2.10
C ILE A 363 -16.41 -24.81 -0.58
N LEU A 364 -17.18 -25.65 0.10
CA LEU A 364 -17.01 -25.97 1.51
C LEU A 364 -15.97 -27.08 1.67
N TRP A 365 -15.01 -26.88 2.58
CA TRP A 365 -14.07 -27.92 2.97
C TRP A 365 -14.56 -28.60 4.24
N CYS A 366 -15.33 -29.67 4.07
CA CYS A 366 -15.99 -30.38 5.17
C CYS A 366 -15.14 -31.55 5.69
N ARG A 367 -15.26 -31.87 6.97
CA ARG A 367 -14.63 -33.06 7.56
C ARG A 367 -15.71 -34.05 8.02
N PRO A 368 -15.93 -35.16 7.31
CA PRO A 368 -16.94 -36.14 7.70
C PRO A 368 -16.60 -36.76 9.06
N GLN A 369 -17.59 -36.84 9.95
CA GLN A 369 -17.45 -37.45 11.28
C GLN A 369 -18.18 -38.79 11.41
N GLU A 370 -18.90 -39.22 10.38
CA GLU A 370 -19.72 -40.43 10.38
C GLU A 370 -19.09 -41.57 9.57
N LYS A 371 -19.11 -42.80 10.11
CA LYS A 371 -18.64 -44.01 9.43
C LYS A 371 -19.52 -44.35 8.21
N PRO A 372 -18.95 -44.78 7.07
CA PRO A 372 -17.53 -45.07 6.81
C PRO A 372 -16.74 -43.85 6.29
N PHE A 373 -17.36 -42.67 6.24
CA PHE A 373 -16.76 -41.47 5.66
C PHE A 373 -15.77 -40.78 6.59
N ASP A 374 -15.81 -41.05 7.90
CA ASP A 374 -14.89 -40.57 8.94
C ASP A 374 -13.40 -40.91 8.69
N GLY A 375 -13.11 -41.89 7.82
CA GLY A 375 -11.76 -42.18 7.35
C GLY A 375 -11.23 -41.20 6.29
N LEU A 376 -12.08 -40.34 5.72
CA LEU A 376 -11.68 -39.31 4.77
C LEU A 376 -11.16 -38.07 5.51
N GLY A 377 -10.20 -37.37 4.90
CA GLY A 377 -9.71 -36.09 5.39
C GLY A 377 -10.71 -34.95 5.15
N ALA A 378 -10.25 -33.81 4.65
CA ALA A 378 -11.15 -32.76 4.19
C ALA A 378 -11.69 -33.10 2.79
N VAL A 379 -13.00 -32.94 2.61
CA VAL A 379 -13.71 -33.21 1.34
C VAL A 379 -14.25 -31.88 0.79
N PRO A 380 -13.94 -31.52 -0.47
CA PRO A 380 -14.50 -30.33 -1.10
C PRO A 380 -15.92 -30.61 -1.57
N LEU A 381 -16.89 -29.89 -1.01
CA LEU A 381 -18.30 -30.00 -1.37
C LEU A 381 -18.81 -28.65 -1.90
N ARG A 382 -19.67 -28.68 -2.91
CA ARG A 382 -20.32 -27.47 -3.39
C ARG A 382 -21.33 -26.99 -2.35
N TYR A 383 -21.25 -25.71 -1.97
CA TYR A 383 -22.26 -25.04 -1.16
C TYR A 383 -23.62 -25.15 -1.86
N SER A 384 -24.54 -25.91 -1.29
CA SER A 384 -25.88 -26.07 -1.86
C SER A 384 -26.88 -26.51 -0.79
N PRO A 385 -28.18 -26.16 -0.94
CA PRO A 385 -29.23 -26.62 -0.04
C PRO A 385 -29.35 -28.15 0.07
N ALA A 386 -28.82 -28.91 -0.91
CA ALA A 386 -28.83 -30.37 -0.87
C ALA A 386 -28.04 -30.93 0.34
N LEU A 387 -27.04 -30.20 0.83
CA LEU A 387 -26.24 -30.59 2.00
C LEU A 387 -27.06 -30.69 3.29
N LEU A 388 -28.20 -29.99 3.38
CA LEU A 388 -29.13 -30.13 4.50
C LEU A 388 -29.62 -31.57 4.71
N ARG A 389 -29.60 -32.40 3.67
CA ARG A 389 -30.08 -33.79 3.71
C ARG A 389 -28.93 -34.81 3.85
N THR A 390 -27.77 -34.35 4.27
CA THR A 390 -26.53 -35.14 4.36
C THR A 390 -25.88 -34.97 5.73
N ILE A 391 -24.82 -35.73 5.99
CA ILE A 391 -23.98 -35.62 7.19
C ILE A 391 -23.29 -34.25 7.33
N PHE A 392 -23.29 -33.43 6.27
CA PHE A 392 -22.69 -32.08 6.21
C PHE A 392 -23.72 -30.95 6.43
N GLN A 393 -24.91 -31.27 6.95
CA GLN A 393 -25.95 -30.28 7.26
C GLN A 393 -25.40 -29.16 8.17
N GLN A 394 -24.61 -29.51 9.18
CA GLN A 394 -24.04 -28.53 10.10
C GLN A 394 -23.08 -27.57 9.37
N ASP A 395 -22.15 -28.08 8.56
CA ASP A 395 -21.21 -27.25 7.79
C ASP A 395 -21.94 -26.24 6.89
N TYR A 396 -23.02 -26.70 6.24
CA TYR A 396 -23.85 -25.83 5.40
C TYR A 396 -24.56 -24.74 6.22
N LEU A 397 -25.19 -25.10 7.34
CA LEU A 397 -25.89 -24.13 8.19
C LEU A 397 -24.93 -23.13 8.83
N GLU A 398 -23.73 -23.58 9.20
CA GLU A 398 -22.68 -22.75 9.77
C GLU A 398 -22.18 -21.73 8.74
N GLU A 399 -21.86 -22.16 7.53
CA GLU A 399 -21.46 -21.24 6.46
C GLU A 399 -22.59 -20.24 6.12
N LYS A 400 -23.83 -20.71 6.04
CA LYS A 400 -24.99 -19.85 5.77
C LYS A 400 -25.17 -18.79 6.85
N LEU A 401 -25.10 -19.18 8.13
CA LEU A 401 -25.17 -18.26 9.26
C LEU A 401 -24.09 -17.18 9.18
N TYR A 402 -22.86 -17.58 8.89
CA TYR A 402 -21.74 -16.64 8.78
C TYR A 402 -21.88 -15.71 7.57
N SER A 403 -22.40 -16.19 6.46
CA SER A 403 -22.71 -15.35 5.30
C SER A 403 -23.74 -14.26 5.65
N TYR A 404 -24.81 -14.61 6.38
CA TYR A 404 -25.82 -13.65 6.82
C TYR A 404 -25.21 -12.56 7.73
N ILE A 405 -24.42 -12.96 8.73
CA ILE A 405 -23.77 -12.02 9.66
C ILE A 405 -22.78 -11.13 8.91
N ASP A 406 -21.93 -11.68 8.05
CA ASP A 406 -20.95 -10.92 7.28
C ASP A 406 -21.63 -9.88 6.37
N ASN A 407 -22.67 -10.28 5.64
CA ASN A 407 -23.37 -9.40 4.71
C ASN A 407 -24.18 -8.30 5.43
N LEU A 408 -24.70 -8.59 6.62
CA LEU A 408 -25.32 -7.58 7.49
C LEU A 408 -24.26 -6.63 8.09
N ASN A 409 -23.12 -7.17 8.53
CA ASN A 409 -21.98 -6.38 9.04
C ASN A 409 -21.40 -5.44 7.97
N LEU A 410 -21.38 -5.86 6.71
CA LEU A 410 -20.97 -5.01 5.60
C LEU A 410 -21.89 -3.80 5.44
N LEU A 411 -23.21 -4.01 5.55
CA LEU A 411 -24.19 -2.93 5.54
C LEU A 411 -24.02 -2.01 6.76
N TYR A 412 -23.80 -2.59 7.95
CA TYR A 412 -23.51 -1.85 9.18
C TYR A 412 -22.27 -0.97 9.05
N VAL A 413 -21.18 -1.52 8.51
CA VAL A 413 -19.95 -0.74 8.26
C VAL A 413 -20.25 0.39 7.29
N ALA A 414 -20.93 0.14 6.17
CA ALA A 414 -21.23 1.16 5.15
C ALA A 414 -22.04 2.34 5.75
N PHE A 415 -23.11 2.05 6.49
CA PHE A 415 -24.00 3.08 7.05
C PHE A 415 -23.32 3.89 8.16
N THR A 416 -22.52 3.23 9.00
CA THR A 416 -21.83 3.89 10.13
C THR A 416 -20.60 4.72 9.72
N ARG A 417 -20.29 4.81 8.41
CA ARG A 417 -19.25 5.70 7.90
C ARG A 417 -19.71 7.16 7.81
N ALA A 418 -21.02 7.40 7.70
CA ALA A 418 -21.59 8.73 7.55
C ALA A 418 -21.57 9.53 8.86
N LYS A 419 -21.12 10.78 8.82
CA LYS A 419 -21.24 11.72 9.94
C LYS A 419 -22.48 12.57 9.84
N HIS A 420 -22.72 13.22 8.69
CA HIS A 420 -23.80 14.18 8.50
C HIS A 420 -24.85 13.66 7.51
N GLN A 421 -24.44 13.04 6.41
CA GLN A 421 -25.37 12.54 5.39
C GLN A 421 -25.07 11.12 4.93
N LEU A 422 -26.12 10.32 4.81
CA LEU A 422 -26.11 8.98 4.24
C LEU A 422 -27.16 8.92 3.12
N ILE A 423 -26.72 8.75 1.88
CA ILE A 423 -27.59 8.57 0.72
C ILE A 423 -27.35 7.18 0.13
N VAL A 424 -28.40 6.38 0.03
CA VAL A 424 -28.34 4.97 -0.37
C VAL A 424 -29.27 4.73 -1.56
N PHE A 425 -28.80 4.02 -2.56
CA PHE A 425 -29.59 3.60 -3.70
C PHE A 425 -29.69 2.07 -3.75
N ALA A 426 -30.92 1.58 -3.97
CA ALA A 426 -31.22 0.16 -4.03
C ALA A 426 -32.28 -0.13 -5.11
N PRO A 427 -32.35 -1.35 -5.67
CA PRO A 427 -33.46 -1.75 -6.52
C PRO A 427 -34.70 -2.04 -5.67
N LYS A 428 -35.88 -1.69 -6.19
CA LYS A 428 -37.17 -2.09 -5.62
C LYS A 428 -37.31 -3.61 -5.73
N PRO A 429 -37.67 -4.33 -4.64
CA PRO A 429 -37.79 -5.79 -4.69
C PRO A 429 -38.88 -6.24 -5.67
N LYS A 430 -38.57 -7.26 -6.49
CA LYS A 430 -39.56 -7.90 -7.38
C LYS A 430 -40.60 -8.72 -6.61
N LYS A 431 -40.25 -9.21 -5.42
CA LYS A 431 -41.12 -10.00 -4.54
C LYS A 431 -40.95 -9.49 -3.12
N GLU A 432 -41.99 -8.86 -2.59
CA GLU A 432 -41.89 -8.10 -1.33
C GLU A 432 -41.66 -8.98 -0.09
N GLU A 433 -41.95 -10.29 -0.13
CA GLU A 433 -41.93 -11.16 1.06
C GLU A 433 -40.63 -11.96 1.27
N ASN A 434 -39.75 -12.06 0.27
CA ASN A 434 -38.55 -12.90 0.35
C ASN A 434 -37.29 -12.07 0.55
N ILE A 435 -36.48 -12.41 1.55
CA ILE A 435 -35.21 -11.73 1.81
C ILE A 435 -34.08 -12.47 1.10
N ARG A 436 -33.59 -11.93 -0.02
CA ARG A 436 -32.45 -12.51 -0.76
C ARG A 436 -31.23 -11.61 -0.68
N SER A 437 -31.45 -10.30 -0.77
CA SER A 437 -30.39 -9.30 -0.72
C SER A 437 -30.61 -8.28 0.41
N VAL A 438 -29.58 -7.46 0.64
CA VAL A 438 -29.69 -6.32 1.54
C VAL A 438 -30.71 -5.28 1.04
N ALA A 439 -31.00 -5.22 -0.27
CA ALA A 439 -32.04 -4.35 -0.82
C ALA A 439 -33.43 -4.79 -0.35
N ASP A 440 -33.71 -6.09 -0.37
CA ASP A 440 -34.97 -6.66 0.14
C ASP A 440 -35.13 -6.37 1.64
N LEU A 441 -34.03 -6.53 2.40
CA LEU A 441 -34.01 -6.25 3.83
C LEU A 441 -34.26 -4.77 4.14
N LEU A 442 -33.63 -3.87 3.37
CA LEU A 442 -33.87 -2.42 3.45
C LEU A 442 -35.34 -2.11 3.17
N TRP A 443 -35.89 -2.62 2.08
CA TRP A 443 -37.29 -2.40 1.71
C TRP A 443 -38.25 -2.83 2.82
N LEU A 444 -38.09 -4.06 3.33
CA LEU A 444 -38.95 -4.59 4.39
C LEU A 444 -38.88 -3.77 5.67
N CYS A 445 -37.68 -3.35 6.09
CA CYS A 445 -37.50 -2.55 7.30
C CYS A 445 -38.10 -1.15 7.16
N LEU A 446 -37.99 -0.53 5.98
CA LEU A 446 -38.38 0.87 5.77
C LEU A 446 -39.86 1.02 5.39
N PHE A 447 -40.41 0.12 4.57
CA PHE A 447 -41.74 0.28 3.97
C PHE A 447 -42.80 -0.69 4.49
N ARG A 448 -42.40 -1.81 5.12
CA ARG A 448 -43.34 -2.87 5.53
C ARG A 448 -43.37 -3.11 7.05
N SER A 449 -42.44 -2.54 7.81
CA SER A 449 -42.43 -2.67 9.28
C SER A 449 -43.15 -1.49 9.97
N SER A 450 -44.39 -1.73 10.39
CA SER A 450 -45.22 -0.75 11.11
C SER A 450 -45.06 -0.75 12.63
N ARG A 451 -44.27 -1.69 13.18
CA ARG A 451 -44.11 -1.87 14.63
C ARG A 451 -42.71 -1.49 15.08
N LEU A 452 -42.64 -0.90 16.26
CA LEU A 452 -41.38 -0.75 16.98
C LEU A 452 -40.77 -2.14 17.22
N PRO A 453 -39.43 -2.26 17.15
CA PRO A 453 -38.76 -3.49 17.52
C PRO A 453 -39.12 -3.83 18.96
N SER A 454 -39.25 -5.12 19.28
CA SER A 454 -39.50 -5.58 20.66
C SER A 454 -38.44 -5.12 21.66
N GLU A 455 -37.30 -4.64 21.15
CA GLU A 455 -36.14 -4.13 21.88
C GLU A 455 -36.28 -2.65 22.29
N SER A 456 -37.27 -1.92 21.76
CA SER A 456 -37.49 -0.53 22.15
C SER A 456 -37.93 -0.46 23.60
N THR A 457 -37.13 0.19 24.45
CA THR A 457 -37.43 0.42 25.87
C THR A 457 -37.47 1.93 26.15
N ALA A 458 -37.89 2.32 27.36
CA ALA A 458 -37.86 3.73 27.77
C ALA A 458 -36.44 4.32 27.72
N ASP A 459 -35.42 3.50 28.02
CA ASP A 459 -34.01 3.91 28.04
C ASP A 459 -33.33 3.79 26.65
N GLN A 460 -33.91 3.03 25.73
CA GLN A 460 -33.44 2.83 24.37
C GLN A 460 -34.57 3.05 23.35
N PRO A 461 -35.03 4.30 23.16
CA PRO A 461 -36.11 4.61 22.24
C PRO A 461 -35.66 4.40 20.78
N LEU A 462 -36.48 3.70 20.00
CA LEU A 462 -36.28 3.50 18.58
C LEU A 462 -37.31 4.30 17.77
N VAL A 463 -36.91 4.77 16.58
CA VAL A 463 -37.81 5.46 15.65
C VAL A 463 -38.59 4.46 14.81
N VAL A 464 -39.85 4.78 14.48
CA VAL A 464 -40.64 4.00 13.52
C VAL A 464 -40.28 4.44 12.11
N LEU A 465 -39.52 3.61 11.40
CA LEU A 465 -38.95 3.96 10.09
C LEU A 465 -40.03 4.22 9.04
N GLN A 466 -41.13 3.45 9.04
CA GLN A 466 -42.20 3.61 8.06
C GLN A 466 -42.85 5.02 8.04
N ASN A 467 -42.75 5.79 9.13
CA ASN A 467 -43.28 7.15 9.18
C ASN A 467 -42.53 8.14 8.27
N TYR A 468 -41.34 7.76 7.79
CA TYR A 468 -40.45 8.57 6.98
C TYR A 468 -40.33 8.03 5.54
N ALA A 469 -41.17 7.04 5.20
CA ALA A 469 -41.20 6.39 3.90
C ALA A 469 -42.32 6.98 3.04
N ASP A 470 -42.00 7.34 1.81
CA ASP A 470 -42.93 7.84 0.79
C ASP A 470 -42.94 6.89 -0.42
N GLU A 471 -44.10 6.28 -0.69
CA GLU A 471 -44.33 5.38 -1.82
C GLU A 471 -45.06 6.13 -2.93
N GLN A 472 -44.30 6.69 -3.88
CA GLN A 472 -44.84 7.28 -5.11
C GLN A 472 -44.67 6.32 -6.30
N GLU A 473 -45.44 6.53 -7.38
CA GLU A 473 -45.43 5.67 -8.58
C GLU A 473 -44.05 5.63 -9.28
N ASP A 474 -43.31 6.74 -9.35
CA ASP A 474 -42.05 6.85 -10.10
C ASP A 474 -40.78 6.61 -9.26
N ALA A 475 -40.87 6.74 -7.93
CA ALA A 475 -39.75 6.49 -7.01
C ALA A 475 -40.27 6.30 -5.58
N CYS A 476 -39.80 5.26 -4.90
CA CYS A 476 -40.06 5.08 -3.48
C CYS A 476 -38.86 5.60 -2.68
N VAL A 477 -39.09 6.57 -1.81
CA VAL A 477 -38.02 7.30 -1.10
C VAL A 477 -38.28 7.24 0.41
N PHE A 478 -37.26 6.86 1.17
CA PHE A 478 -37.24 7.05 2.61
C PHE A 478 -36.35 8.25 2.93
N GLN A 479 -36.82 9.17 3.78
CA GLN A 479 -36.03 10.32 4.20
C GLN A 479 -36.24 10.67 5.67
N LEU A 480 -35.17 10.56 6.46
CA LEU A 480 -35.12 11.00 7.85
C LEU A 480 -34.19 12.22 7.97
N GLY A 481 -34.76 13.38 8.30
CA GLY A 481 -34.07 14.66 8.38
C GLY A 481 -34.28 15.54 7.15
N GLU A 482 -33.70 16.74 7.19
CA GLU A 482 -33.82 17.75 6.13
C GLU A 482 -32.46 18.10 5.54
N GLU A 483 -32.47 18.56 4.28
CA GLU A 483 -31.28 19.08 3.60
C GLU A 483 -30.88 20.43 4.23
N GLY A 484 -29.92 20.39 5.15
CA GLY A 484 -29.38 21.58 5.82
C GLY A 484 -28.13 22.12 5.13
N ARG A 485 -28.06 23.44 4.94
CA ARG A 485 -26.80 24.11 4.55
C ARG A 485 -25.78 24.02 5.68
N ARG A 486 -24.61 23.48 5.38
CA ARG A 486 -23.47 23.45 6.28
C ARG A 486 -22.77 24.80 6.24
N LEU A 487 -22.43 25.33 7.42
CA LEU A 487 -21.54 26.49 7.48
C LEU A 487 -20.17 26.07 6.93
N PRO A 488 -19.57 26.86 6.01
CA PRO A 488 -18.25 26.59 5.48
C PRO A 488 -17.27 26.46 6.64
N ARG A 489 -16.52 25.35 6.67
CA ARG A 489 -15.43 25.17 7.63
C ARG A 489 -14.30 26.13 7.21
N GLU A 490 -13.67 26.83 8.15
CA GLU A 490 -12.45 27.60 7.85
C GLU A 490 -11.43 26.64 7.23
N GLU A 491 -11.11 26.85 5.94
CA GLU A 491 -10.11 26.06 5.24
C GLU A 491 -8.74 26.37 5.84
N THR A 492 -8.11 25.38 6.48
CA THR A 492 -6.65 25.38 6.58
C THR A 492 -6.10 25.43 5.17
N ALA A 493 -5.32 26.47 4.86
CA ALA A 493 -4.74 26.75 3.54
C ALA A 493 -4.23 25.44 2.90
N GLY A 494 -4.95 24.97 1.87
CA GLY A 494 -4.56 23.78 1.14
C GLY A 494 -3.17 23.95 0.55
N TYR A 495 -2.41 22.86 0.48
CA TYR A 495 -1.11 22.87 -0.19
C TYR A 495 -1.27 23.40 -1.61
N ALA A 496 -0.40 24.32 -2.03
CA ALA A 496 -0.38 24.81 -3.39
C ALA A 496 -0.15 23.62 -4.34
N SER A 497 -1.15 23.30 -5.15
CA SER A 497 -1.00 22.32 -6.22
C SER A 497 -0.21 22.95 -7.35
N TYR A 498 0.94 22.37 -7.69
CA TYR A 498 1.74 22.78 -8.83
C TYR A 498 1.41 21.87 -10.01
N LYS A 499 1.09 22.47 -11.16
CA LYS A 499 0.96 21.70 -12.39
C LYS A 499 2.34 21.14 -12.77
N THR A 500 2.39 19.85 -13.09
CA THR A 500 3.61 19.26 -13.62
C THR A 500 3.84 19.80 -15.04
N GLY A 501 5.07 20.21 -15.33
CA GLY A 501 5.44 20.63 -16.69
C GLY A 501 5.55 19.43 -17.64
N LYS A 502 6.11 19.66 -18.83
CA LYS A 502 6.48 18.56 -19.73
C LYS A 502 7.45 17.60 -19.02
N TRP A 503 7.28 16.30 -19.25
CA TRP A 503 8.18 15.28 -18.72
C TRP A 503 9.63 15.56 -19.13
N GLN A 504 10.53 15.56 -18.15
CA GLN A 504 11.97 15.74 -18.37
C GLN A 504 12.72 14.59 -17.71
N SER A 505 13.56 13.92 -18.49
CA SER A 505 14.50 12.92 -18.01
C SER A 505 15.91 13.34 -18.41
N VAL A 506 16.87 13.16 -17.50
CA VAL A 506 18.30 13.39 -17.75
C VAL A 506 18.97 12.02 -17.88
N PRO A 507 19.58 11.70 -19.04
CA PRO A 507 20.27 10.45 -19.24
C PRO A 507 21.29 10.18 -18.12
N PHE A 508 21.43 8.91 -17.72
CA PHE A 508 22.36 8.52 -16.64
C PHE A 508 23.77 9.10 -16.80
N SER A 509 24.29 9.19 -18.03
CA SER A 509 25.60 9.77 -18.33
C SER A 509 25.73 11.26 -17.99
N GLY A 510 24.62 12.01 -17.97
CA GLY A 510 24.57 13.44 -17.67
C GLY A 510 24.09 13.78 -16.26
N ARG A 511 23.83 12.79 -15.39
CA ARG A 511 23.35 13.04 -14.03
C ARG A 511 24.50 13.51 -13.12
N LEU A 512 24.17 14.42 -12.20
CA LEU A 512 25.07 14.85 -11.13
C LEU A 512 25.44 13.62 -10.27
N LYS A 513 26.74 13.35 -10.11
CA LYS A 513 27.23 12.25 -9.27
C LYS A 513 27.72 12.78 -7.94
N LEU A 514 27.14 12.30 -6.85
CA LEU A 514 27.67 12.53 -5.51
C LEU A 514 28.90 11.64 -5.29
N ARG A 515 30.04 12.25 -4.93
CA ARG A 515 31.24 11.53 -4.52
C ARG A 515 31.21 11.40 -3.00
N LEU A 516 30.74 10.26 -2.49
CA LEU A 516 30.60 9.99 -1.06
C LEU A 516 31.92 9.54 -0.41
N ASN A 517 33.01 10.29 -0.62
CA ASN A 517 34.32 9.99 -0.03
C ASN A 517 34.41 10.46 1.44
N SER A 518 33.41 10.18 2.29
CA SER A 518 33.41 10.60 3.72
C SER A 518 32.11 10.29 4.48
N ILE A 519 31.44 9.15 4.21
CA ILE A 519 30.15 8.81 4.85
C ILE A 519 30.25 8.75 6.40
N GLY A 520 31.46 8.54 6.96
CA GLY A 520 31.72 8.53 8.41
C GLY A 520 31.99 9.89 9.07
N PHE A 521 32.22 10.96 8.29
CA PHE A 521 32.65 12.26 8.83
C PHE A 521 31.59 12.95 9.72
N PHE A 522 30.33 12.51 9.60
CA PHE A 522 29.20 12.98 10.42
C PHE A 522 28.79 11.99 11.54
N SER A 523 29.63 10.99 11.85
CA SER A 523 29.42 10.12 13.02
C SER A 523 30.10 10.71 14.25
N ASP A 524 29.43 10.66 15.41
CA ASP A 524 29.82 11.34 16.66
C ASP A 524 31.19 10.90 17.27
N ASP A 525 31.85 9.88 16.71
CA ASP A 525 33.13 9.32 17.19
C ASP A 525 34.34 9.65 16.27
N GLY A 526 34.46 10.91 15.85
CA GLY A 526 35.48 11.41 14.89
C GLY A 526 36.96 11.06 15.15
N LYS A 527 37.30 10.47 16.31
CA LYS A 527 38.65 9.95 16.63
C LYS A 527 39.09 8.79 15.74
N ARG A 528 38.16 7.91 15.31
CA ARG A 528 38.50 6.70 14.52
C ARG A 528 38.84 7.03 13.06
N ASP A 529 38.17 8.03 12.50
CA ASP A 529 38.38 8.44 11.10
C ASP A 529 39.59 9.38 10.96
N TYR A 530 39.86 10.22 11.97
CA TYR A 530 41.12 10.98 12.03
C TYR A 530 42.34 10.06 12.05
N GLY A 531 42.30 8.97 12.82
CA GLY A 531 43.39 7.98 12.85
C GLY A 531 43.62 7.27 11.51
N LYS A 532 42.56 6.99 10.74
CA LYS A 532 42.67 6.42 9.38
C LYS A 532 43.25 7.44 8.40
N LEU A 533 42.76 8.68 8.42
CA LEU A 533 43.26 9.75 7.56
C LEU A 533 44.75 9.97 7.78
N MET A 534 45.19 10.04 9.04
CA MET A 534 46.61 10.22 9.37
C MET A 534 47.46 8.99 8.98
N HIS A 535 46.95 7.78 9.15
CA HIS A 535 47.62 6.55 8.69
C HIS A 535 47.80 6.54 7.16
N GLU A 536 46.77 6.93 6.41
CA GLU A 536 46.84 7.04 4.95
C GLU A 536 47.82 8.13 4.50
N ILE A 537 47.91 9.25 5.21
CA ILE A 537 48.91 10.29 4.89
C ILE A 537 50.32 9.74 5.15
N VAL A 538 50.58 9.14 6.32
CA VAL A 538 51.92 8.65 6.69
C VAL A 538 52.37 7.48 5.81
N SER A 539 51.46 6.63 5.32
CA SER A 539 51.80 5.53 4.42
C SER A 539 52.26 6.00 3.03
N GLN A 540 51.98 7.25 2.65
CA GLN A 540 52.47 7.87 1.41
C GLN A 540 53.78 8.63 1.59
N VAL A 541 54.32 8.71 2.82
CA VAL A 541 55.51 9.48 3.14
C VAL A 541 56.73 8.55 3.22
N GLU A 542 57.69 8.70 2.32
CA GLU A 542 58.96 7.97 2.37
C GLU A 542 60.02 8.75 3.13
N THR A 543 60.08 10.07 2.91
CA THR A 543 61.00 11.02 3.53
C THR A 543 60.25 12.19 4.15
N ILE A 544 60.90 12.94 5.04
CA ILE A 544 60.29 14.13 5.67
C ILE A 544 59.83 15.17 4.62
N GLY A 545 60.50 15.24 3.48
CA GLY A 545 60.14 16.15 2.38
C GLY A 545 58.81 15.85 1.71
N ASP A 546 58.26 14.64 1.87
CA ASP A 546 57.03 14.20 1.20
C ASP A 546 55.76 14.60 1.97
N VAL A 547 55.90 15.01 3.23
CA VAL A 547 54.77 15.35 4.12
C VAL A 547 53.87 16.46 3.53
N PRO A 548 54.39 17.59 3.00
CA PRO A 548 53.53 18.65 2.45
C PRO A 548 52.71 18.20 1.24
N GLU A 549 53.27 17.35 0.38
CA GLU A 549 52.59 16.85 -0.81
C GLU A 549 51.52 15.81 -0.44
N ALA A 550 51.86 14.86 0.43
CA ALA A 550 50.90 13.86 0.93
C ALA A 550 49.68 14.49 1.59
N VAL A 551 49.87 15.56 2.38
CA VAL A 551 48.76 16.33 2.97
C VAL A 551 47.98 17.10 1.89
N THR A 552 48.66 17.67 0.89
CA THR A 552 48.00 18.41 -0.21
C THR A 552 47.09 17.50 -1.04
N GLN A 553 47.48 16.26 -1.29
CA GLN A 553 46.63 15.28 -1.99
C GLN A 553 45.32 14.99 -1.24
N LYS A 554 45.35 14.98 0.10
CA LYS A 554 44.14 14.82 0.93
C LYS A 554 43.23 16.04 0.92
N VAL A 555 43.78 17.24 0.76
CA VAL A 555 42.96 18.45 0.55
C VAL A 555 42.30 18.41 -0.83
N LEU A 556 43.05 18.06 -1.88
CA LEU A 556 42.53 17.96 -3.25
C LEU A 556 41.47 16.86 -3.41
N SER A 557 41.56 15.77 -2.64
CA SER A 557 40.55 14.72 -2.63
C SER A 557 39.30 15.07 -1.80
N GLY A 558 39.34 16.19 -1.05
CA GLY A 558 38.26 16.64 -0.17
C GLY A 558 38.17 15.90 1.16
N GLU A 559 39.23 15.19 1.55
CA GLU A 559 39.31 14.40 2.79
C GLU A 559 39.89 15.20 3.98
N LEU A 560 40.63 16.28 3.70
CA LEU A 560 41.14 17.24 4.68
C LEU A 560 40.73 18.65 4.28
N ARG A 561 40.32 19.49 5.24
CA ARG A 561 39.97 20.87 4.93
C ARG A 561 41.21 21.72 4.67
N GLU A 562 41.07 22.72 3.81
CA GLU A 562 42.20 23.57 3.42
C GLU A 562 42.75 24.40 4.60
N ASP A 563 41.91 24.78 5.57
CA ASP A 563 42.33 25.46 6.80
C ASP A 563 43.09 24.57 7.79
N GLU A 564 42.99 23.24 7.66
CA GLU A 564 43.69 22.25 8.50
C GLU A 564 45.05 21.81 7.91
N LYS A 565 45.33 22.20 6.66
CA LYS A 565 46.54 21.81 5.93
C LYS A 565 47.81 22.18 6.68
N GLU A 566 47.94 23.45 7.07
CA GLU A 566 49.17 23.92 7.73
C GLU A 566 49.38 23.25 9.10
N LEU A 567 48.30 23.07 9.87
CA LEU A 567 48.36 22.42 11.17
C LEU A 567 48.80 20.95 11.03
N THR A 568 48.19 20.22 10.09
CA THR A 568 48.47 18.81 9.83
C THR A 568 49.90 18.59 9.37
N VAL A 569 50.41 19.43 8.44
CA VAL A 569 51.81 19.36 8.02
C VAL A 569 52.75 19.57 9.20
N ARG A 570 52.48 20.58 10.05
CA ARG A 570 53.31 20.86 11.22
C ARG A 570 53.33 19.68 12.21
N GLN A 571 52.16 19.15 12.56
CA GLN A 571 52.02 18.04 13.51
C GLN A 571 52.70 16.76 13.01
N LEU A 572 52.49 16.37 11.74
CA LEU A 572 53.14 15.19 11.18
C LEU A 572 54.67 15.35 11.09
N THR A 573 55.14 16.53 10.70
CA THR A 573 56.57 16.84 10.67
C THR A 573 57.18 16.74 12.07
N GLU A 574 56.51 17.24 13.10
CA GLU A 574 56.97 17.15 14.50
C GLU A 574 57.06 15.69 14.98
N VAL A 575 56.01 14.90 14.74
CA VAL A 575 55.95 13.48 15.13
C VAL A 575 57.05 12.67 14.45
N ILE A 576 57.22 12.85 13.14
CA ILE A 576 58.18 12.10 12.34
C ILE A 576 59.63 12.52 12.65
N SER A 577 59.85 13.75 13.11
CA SER A 577 61.16 14.27 13.49
C SER A 577 61.62 13.87 14.90
N GLN A 578 60.83 13.10 15.64
CA GLN A 578 61.20 12.70 17.01
C GLN A 578 62.48 11.84 17.06
N PRO A 579 63.32 11.99 18.11
CA PRO A 579 64.50 11.16 18.31
C PRO A 579 64.14 9.67 18.31
N GLY A 580 64.74 8.89 17.41
CA GLY A 580 64.47 7.46 17.21
C GLY A 580 63.62 7.15 15.98
N VAL A 581 62.75 8.06 15.55
CA VAL A 581 61.90 7.93 14.34
C VAL A 581 62.47 8.72 13.17
N ALA A 582 63.11 9.87 13.42
CA ALA A 582 63.68 10.72 12.35
C ALA A 582 64.61 9.94 11.40
N ALA A 583 65.34 8.93 11.91
CA ALA A 583 66.20 8.07 11.10
C ALA A 583 65.44 7.20 10.09
N TRP A 584 64.16 6.87 10.34
CA TRP A 584 63.29 6.08 9.47
C TRP A 584 62.86 6.83 8.20
N TYR A 585 62.93 8.16 8.23
CA TYR A 585 62.51 9.05 7.14
C TYR A 585 63.68 9.89 6.60
N SER A 586 64.91 9.46 6.89
CA SER A 586 66.16 10.13 6.48
C SER A 586 66.56 9.87 5.02
N GLY A 587 65.82 9.01 4.31
CA GLY A 587 66.18 8.55 2.96
C GLY A 587 67.27 7.48 2.89
N ARG A 588 67.80 7.02 4.04
CA ARG A 588 68.88 6.01 4.10
C ARG A 588 68.42 4.57 3.82
N TYR A 589 67.12 4.30 3.91
CA TYR A 589 66.55 2.97 3.77
C TYR A 589 65.76 2.88 2.47
N HIS A 590 65.74 1.70 1.85
CA HIS A 590 64.72 1.40 0.86
C HIS A 590 63.42 1.07 1.58
N VAL A 591 62.38 1.88 1.37
CA VAL A 591 61.12 1.85 2.10
C VAL A 591 60.07 1.10 1.30
N LEU A 592 59.36 0.18 1.96
CA LEU A 592 58.21 -0.53 1.43
C LEU A 592 57.02 -0.27 2.36
N ASN A 593 56.20 0.73 2.01
CA ASN A 593 54.97 1.04 2.74
C ASN A 593 53.82 0.12 2.25
N GLU A 594 52.91 -0.24 3.15
CA GLU A 594 51.67 -0.99 2.86
C GLU A 594 51.86 -2.29 2.02
N THR A 595 53.06 -2.88 2.07
CA THR A 595 53.42 -4.01 1.21
C THR A 595 53.00 -5.34 1.85
N GLN A 596 52.28 -6.18 1.09
CA GLN A 596 51.81 -7.47 1.59
C GLN A 596 52.93 -8.51 1.68
N VAL A 597 52.99 -9.20 2.82
CA VAL A 597 53.85 -10.33 3.12
C VAL A 597 52.99 -11.59 3.16
N LEU A 598 53.30 -12.59 2.32
CA LEU A 598 52.61 -13.88 2.29
C LEU A 598 53.39 -14.92 3.08
N HIS A 599 52.75 -15.52 4.09
CA HIS A 599 53.34 -16.59 4.89
C HIS A 599 52.56 -17.91 4.70
N PRO A 600 53.21 -19.06 4.41
CA PRO A 600 52.55 -20.33 4.08
C PRO A 600 51.54 -20.82 5.13
N ARG A 601 51.77 -20.52 6.42
CA ARG A 601 50.92 -20.97 7.54
C ARG A 601 49.87 -19.95 7.99
N PHE A 602 50.10 -18.65 7.77
CA PHE A 602 49.30 -17.57 8.38
C PHE A 602 48.63 -16.65 7.36
N GLY A 603 48.83 -16.90 6.07
CA GLY A 603 48.23 -16.13 4.98
C GLY A 603 48.91 -14.79 4.74
N PHE A 604 48.16 -13.84 4.19
CA PHE A 604 48.63 -12.48 3.92
C PHE A 604 48.65 -11.66 5.20
N SER A 605 49.70 -10.85 5.32
CA SER A 605 49.87 -9.89 6.40
C SER A 605 50.48 -8.61 5.83
N ARG A 606 50.13 -7.44 6.34
CA ARG A 606 50.58 -6.16 5.78
C ARG A 606 51.16 -5.28 6.88
N PRO A 607 52.50 -5.23 7.05
CA PRO A 607 53.12 -4.19 7.85
C PRO A 607 52.92 -2.82 7.20
N ASP A 608 52.72 -1.80 8.02
CA ASP A 608 52.52 -0.43 7.51
C ASP A 608 53.79 0.10 6.85
N ARG A 609 54.97 -0.19 7.43
CA ARG A 609 56.27 0.21 6.87
C ARG A 609 57.37 -0.81 7.12
N VAL A 610 58.07 -1.20 6.05
CA VAL A 610 59.30 -2.00 6.11
C VAL A 610 60.46 -1.18 5.54
N MET A 611 61.58 -1.15 6.25
CA MET A 611 62.77 -0.39 5.90
C MET A 611 63.95 -1.33 5.75
N LEU A 612 64.48 -1.45 4.53
CA LEU A 612 65.59 -2.31 4.19
C LEU A 612 66.88 -1.48 4.15
N GLY A 613 67.85 -1.82 5.01
CA GLY A 613 69.19 -1.24 5.00
C GLY A 613 70.27 -2.31 4.87
N ASP A 614 71.54 -1.90 4.73
CA ASP A 614 72.65 -2.80 4.37
C ASP A 614 72.88 -3.93 5.40
N ASN A 615 72.67 -3.65 6.69
CA ASN A 615 72.93 -4.58 7.79
C ASN A 615 71.74 -4.81 8.73
N GLU A 616 70.58 -4.19 8.47
CA GLU A 616 69.38 -4.36 9.29
C GLU A 616 68.09 -4.12 8.50
N VAL A 617 67.01 -4.76 8.95
CA VAL A 617 65.65 -4.49 8.49
C VAL A 617 64.80 -4.02 9.66
N ILE A 618 64.05 -2.94 9.46
CA ILE A 618 63.15 -2.39 10.47
C ILE A 618 61.71 -2.50 9.98
N VAL A 619 60.83 -3.05 10.82
CA VAL A 619 59.39 -3.10 10.57
C VAL A 619 58.70 -2.20 11.59
N ALA A 620 57.86 -1.30 11.11
CA ALA A 620 57.06 -0.41 11.93
C ALA A 620 55.57 -0.55 11.59
N ASP A 621 54.75 -0.49 12.63
CA ASP A 621 53.29 -0.53 12.55
C ASP A 621 52.74 0.66 13.37
N TYR A 622 51.98 1.53 12.72
CA TYR A 622 51.50 2.80 13.26
C TYR A 622 50.17 2.61 14.01
N LYS A 623 50.05 3.28 15.16
CA LYS A 623 48.84 3.28 15.97
C LYS A 623 48.51 4.69 16.42
N PHE A 624 47.39 5.21 15.95
CA PHE A 624 46.91 6.58 16.21
C PHE A 624 45.88 6.63 17.37
N GLY A 625 45.80 5.60 18.21
CA GLY A 625 44.88 5.49 19.34
C GLY A 625 45.53 5.74 20.70
N GLU A 626 44.71 6.00 21.73
CA GLU A 626 45.18 6.38 23.08
C GLU A 626 45.64 5.19 23.95
N ALA A 627 45.32 3.95 23.57
CA ALA A 627 45.59 2.75 24.37
C ALA A 627 46.65 1.82 23.74
N GLU A 628 47.61 1.38 24.55
CA GLU A 628 48.57 0.34 24.16
C GLU A 628 47.93 -1.04 24.29
N ASP A 629 47.84 -1.79 23.18
CA ASP A 629 47.34 -3.15 23.17
C ASP A 629 48.49 -4.16 22.93
N SER A 630 48.56 -5.15 23.82
CA SER A 630 49.40 -6.33 23.69
C SER A 630 49.25 -7.06 22.34
N ALA A 631 48.10 -6.91 21.66
CA ALA A 631 47.84 -7.47 20.33
C ALA A 631 48.75 -6.87 19.25
N TYR A 632 49.05 -5.57 19.30
CA TYR A 632 49.91 -4.91 18.32
C TYR A 632 51.36 -5.41 18.41
N ILE A 633 51.84 -5.64 19.63
CA ILE A 633 53.17 -6.23 19.87
C ILE A 633 53.22 -7.66 19.30
N ARG A 634 52.14 -8.45 19.46
CA ARG A 634 52.06 -9.80 18.87
C ARG A 634 52.06 -9.73 17.33
N GLN A 635 51.38 -8.76 16.74
CA GLN A 635 51.32 -8.56 15.29
C GLN A 635 52.71 -8.21 14.72
N VAL A 636 53.40 -7.23 15.29
CA VAL A 636 54.75 -6.86 14.85
C VAL A 636 55.75 -8.00 15.04
N LYS A 637 55.66 -8.78 16.13
CA LYS A 637 56.49 -9.97 16.32
C LYS A 637 56.30 -11.02 15.22
N ARG A 638 55.09 -11.16 14.68
CA ARG A 638 54.84 -12.05 13.53
C ARG A 638 55.51 -11.53 12.28
N TYR A 639 55.40 -10.23 12.00
CA TYR A 639 56.10 -9.62 10.84
C TYR A 639 57.60 -9.84 10.91
N VAL A 640 58.21 -9.61 12.09
CA VAL A 640 59.64 -9.84 12.31
C VAL A 640 60.02 -11.30 12.07
N ALA A 641 59.21 -12.26 12.53
CA ALA A 641 59.46 -13.69 12.30
C ALA A 641 59.40 -14.03 10.81
N SER A 642 58.35 -13.59 10.10
CA SER A 642 58.19 -13.85 8.67
C SER A 642 59.34 -13.28 7.84
N ILE A 643 59.80 -12.06 8.15
CA ILE A 643 60.91 -11.44 7.42
C ILE A 643 62.26 -12.12 7.74
N ARG A 644 62.45 -12.64 8.97
CA ARG A 644 63.64 -13.45 9.29
C ARG A 644 63.68 -14.75 8.50
N GLU A 645 62.54 -15.42 8.36
CA GLU A 645 62.43 -16.64 7.54
C GLU A 645 62.72 -16.39 6.06
N MET A 646 62.53 -15.17 5.57
CA MET A 646 62.90 -14.75 4.22
C MET A 646 64.41 -14.56 4.00
N GLY A 647 65.23 -14.74 5.04
CA GLY A 647 66.70 -14.69 4.95
C GLY A 647 67.35 -13.43 5.50
N TYR A 648 66.59 -12.54 6.15
CA TYR A 648 67.14 -11.33 6.79
C TYR A 648 67.56 -11.62 8.26
N PRO A 649 68.85 -11.61 8.61
CA PRO A 649 69.31 -12.05 9.93
C PRO A 649 69.08 -11.02 11.04
N HIS A 650 69.01 -9.73 10.72
CA HIS A 650 68.95 -8.62 11.67
C HIS A 650 67.68 -7.78 11.53
N VAL A 651 66.54 -8.34 11.96
CA VAL A 651 65.22 -7.68 11.88
C VAL A 651 64.80 -7.12 13.25
N LYS A 652 64.45 -5.84 13.29
CA LYS A 652 63.88 -5.12 14.44
C LYS A 652 62.42 -4.76 14.15
N GLY A 653 61.56 -4.84 15.17
CA GLY A 653 60.14 -4.52 15.06
C GLY A 653 59.72 -3.47 16.08
N TYR A 654 58.96 -2.47 15.63
CA TYR A 654 58.45 -1.38 16.46
C TYR A 654 56.94 -1.21 16.26
N VAL A 655 56.24 -0.93 17.36
CA VAL A 655 54.88 -0.36 17.31
C VAL A 655 55.07 1.13 17.56
N PHE A 656 54.65 1.97 16.61
CA PHE A 656 54.78 3.41 16.74
C PHE A 656 53.43 4.03 17.10
N TYR A 657 53.30 4.42 18.37
CA TYR A 657 52.13 5.12 18.85
C TYR A 657 52.24 6.61 18.51
N VAL A 658 51.46 7.04 17.52
CA VAL A 658 51.40 8.43 17.08
C VAL A 658 50.39 9.16 17.97
N LYS A 659 50.86 9.73 19.07
CA LYS A 659 50.06 10.64 19.91
C LYS A 659 50.11 12.05 19.32
N LEU A 660 49.06 12.42 18.62
CA LEU A 660 48.82 13.80 18.20
C LEU A 660 48.13 14.51 19.38
N ARG A 661 48.77 15.56 19.92
CA ARG A 661 48.23 16.36 21.03
C ARG A 661 47.19 17.35 20.55
#